data_AF-E3HCP7-F1
#
_entry.id   AF-E3HCP7-F1
#
_cell.length_a   1.000
_cell.length_b   1.000
_cell.length_c   1.000
_cell.angle_alpha   90.00
_cell.angle_beta   90.00
_cell.angle_gamma   90.00
#
_symmetry.space_group_name_H-M   'P 1'
#
loop_
_entity.id
_entity.type
_entity.pdbx_description
1 polymer ?
#
loop_
_entity_poly.entity_id
_entity_poly.type
_entity_poly.pdbx_seq_one_letter_code
_entity_poly.pdbx_strand_id
1 'polypeptide(L)'
;MKKISIKKNTIIMLVDKIIKILVGFGISIMIARYLGSENLGKISYVLAFLGFFEVLSIFGMNAIILKEIGMSEDKDINKILSSVMFFRVVIYILTLPIWYYMFSSFTNGNQELLDLFLIFSVNQLLNAFIVFKLFFQAKGLNKNEVIASQIAYFIGVILKVNFVIMKGSLYWYAILFLGEKVIYSIILLLRYKKKNTFKFQVDFKYLKKLIKESSPLLVASVSIFIYMKVDQLMVGKMLSVKEVGIYSVGVKLSELVYFIPVTIATAYFPRILDGKKNKSKDEYVNEFVKLGNINVFICTLFAIGATILGKWFIELAYGMEYSSAGDVFRIYSWAGVFVALGVSTSKYLLLENRNDLQLYSTLTGGIVNFILNLYFIRKFGIVGAAWTTVISMSISAYLFYIFVKDKEHIKMRTKAIFMKKIKLIINNKEESKMKNKIKKILCFFLEKMKIETRFHKMGLNDLDNKLKKYLDFSEGTFIEVGGNDGKTQSNTYFLEKIKNWNGILVEGIPELYEKCKKERKKSSVYNYALVGKDFDNDYIEMEFANLMSVVSKTRLNKKEHIKKGLECQNIKESYTTKVPTITLQKLLDENKIKEIDFFSLDVEGFELEVLKGVNFDKIKINYILIEVQQKKYKDEIERYLGEEYFLIEKLTNHDYLYKKNN
;
A
#
# COMPACT_ATOMS: atom_id res chain seq x y z
N MET A 1 39.45 10.33 26.88
CA MET A 1 37.98 10.49 26.69
C MET A 1 37.27 9.21 27.14
N LYS A 2 36.26 9.27 28.03
CA LYS A 2 35.52 8.05 28.45
C LYS A 2 34.81 7.43 27.23
N LYS A 3 35.28 6.26 26.77
CA LYS A 3 34.60 5.46 25.75
C LYS A 3 33.20 5.15 26.25
N ILE A 4 32.18 5.65 25.56
CA ILE A 4 30.80 5.25 25.81
C ILE A 4 30.71 3.75 25.50
N SER A 5 30.04 2.97 26.36
CA SER A 5 29.86 1.53 26.10
C SER A 5 29.18 1.32 24.74
N ILE A 6 29.64 0.33 23.98
CA ILE A 6 29.12 0.01 22.64
C ILE A 6 27.58 -0.11 22.68
N LYS A 7 27.05 -0.76 23.72
CA LYS A 7 25.61 -0.90 23.98
C LYS A 7 24.88 0.45 24.07
N LYS A 8 25.42 1.42 24.81
CA LYS A 8 24.82 2.76 24.95
C LYS A 8 24.87 3.53 23.62
N ASN A 9 25.95 3.40 22.85
CA ASN A 9 26.05 4.01 21.53
C ASN A 9 25.04 3.42 20.53
N THR A 10 24.87 2.10 20.51
CA THR A 10 23.86 1.44 19.66
C THR A 10 22.44 1.86 20.02
N ILE A 11 22.11 1.91 21.32
CA ILE A 11 20.78 2.36 21.78
C ILE A 11 20.50 3.80 21.33
N ILE A 12 21.46 4.71 21.49
CA ILE A 12 21.28 6.12 21.07
C ILE A 12 20.98 6.21 19.57
N MET A 13 21.69 5.46 18.73
CA MET A 13 21.44 5.46 17.27
C MET A 13 20.08 4.84 16.91
N LEU A 14 19.66 3.79 17.62
CA LEU A 14 18.36 3.16 17.39
C LEU A 14 17.21 4.10 17.77
N VAL A 15 17.30 4.75 18.93
CA VAL A 15 16.31 5.73 19.39
C VAL A 15 16.23 6.90 18.43
N ASP A 16 17.38 7.43 17.97
CA ASP A 16 17.44 8.49 16.95
C ASP A 16 16.68 8.09 15.67
N LYS A 17 16.92 6.88 15.16
CA LYS A 17 16.27 6.38 13.96
C LYS A 17 14.76 6.19 14.14
N ILE A 18 14.32 5.64 15.27
CA ILE A 18 12.90 5.42 15.58
C ILE A 18 12.17 6.77 15.66
N ILE A 19 12.74 7.76 16.37
CA ILE A 19 12.14 9.09 16.49
C ILE A 19 11.94 9.72 15.10
N LYS A 20 12.96 9.70 14.25
CA LYS A 20 12.87 10.26 12.89
C LYS A 20 11.89 9.53 12.00
N ILE A 21 11.76 8.20 12.14
CA ILE A 21 10.76 7.44 11.40
C ILE A 21 9.36 7.86 11.83
N LEU A 22 9.07 7.91 13.14
CA LEU A 22 7.74 8.24 13.64
C LEU A 22 7.33 9.68 13.33
N VAL A 23 8.18 10.65 13.67
CA VAL A 23 7.92 12.07 13.38
C VAL A 23 7.90 12.31 11.87
N GLY A 24 8.83 11.68 11.14
CA GLY A 24 8.98 11.88 9.70
C GLY A 24 7.81 11.30 8.94
N PHE A 25 7.25 10.20 9.43
CA PHE A 25 6.04 9.63 8.88
C PHE A 25 4.85 10.59 8.98
N GLY A 26 4.59 11.17 10.15
CA GLY A 26 3.54 12.18 10.33
C GLY A 26 3.74 13.42 9.45
N ILE A 27 4.96 13.94 9.39
CA ILE A 27 5.29 15.08 8.52
C ILE A 27 5.15 14.72 7.04
N SER A 28 5.50 13.50 6.64
CA SER A 28 5.33 13.06 5.25
C SER A 28 3.87 13.01 4.83
N ILE A 29 2.96 12.59 5.72
CA ILE A 29 1.51 12.61 5.49
C ILE A 29 1.03 14.04 5.30
N MET A 30 1.40 14.93 6.24
CA MET A 30 0.98 16.33 6.22
C MET A 30 1.43 17.03 4.93
N ILE A 31 2.69 16.83 4.53
CA ILE A 31 3.24 17.39 3.28
C ILE A 31 2.55 16.79 2.06
N ALA A 32 2.31 15.47 2.03
CA ALA A 32 1.65 14.82 0.90
C ALA A 32 0.20 15.31 0.70
N ARG A 33 -0.54 15.53 1.79
CA ARG A 33 -1.90 16.11 1.74
C ARG A 33 -1.89 17.56 1.28
N TYR A 34 -0.92 18.34 1.75
CA TYR A 34 -0.84 19.75 1.41
C TYR A 34 -0.41 19.97 -0.05
N LEU A 35 0.61 19.26 -0.52
CA LEU A 35 1.16 19.42 -1.86
C LEU A 35 0.32 18.73 -2.95
N GLY A 36 -0.44 17.69 -2.60
CA GLY A 36 -1.12 16.82 -3.56
C GLY A 36 -0.15 15.90 -4.30
N SER A 37 -0.70 14.93 -5.04
CA SER A 37 0.07 13.88 -5.71
C SER A 37 0.96 14.43 -6.84
N GLU A 38 0.54 15.49 -7.51
CA GLU A 38 1.28 16.13 -8.61
C GLU A 38 2.62 16.70 -8.12
N ASN A 39 2.58 17.62 -7.14
CA ASN A 39 3.78 18.28 -6.63
C ASN A 39 4.66 17.31 -5.82
N LEU A 40 4.07 16.38 -5.08
CA LEU A 40 4.82 15.30 -4.44
C LEU A 40 5.50 14.40 -5.48
N GLY A 41 4.85 14.20 -6.62
CA GLY A 41 5.38 13.53 -7.79
C GLY A 41 6.59 14.23 -8.36
N LYS A 42 6.53 15.55 -8.58
CA LYS A 42 7.65 16.37 -9.09
C LYS A 42 8.87 16.21 -8.18
N ILE A 43 8.68 16.36 -6.87
CA ILE A 43 9.74 16.17 -5.88
C ILE A 43 10.31 14.75 -5.96
N SER A 44 9.44 13.73 -5.92
CA SER A 44 9.88 12.34 -5.87
C SER A 44 10.60 11.91 -7.14
N TYR A 45 10.18 12.43 -8.30
CA TYR A 45 10.81 12.18 -9.59
C TYR A 45 12.19 12.82 -9.70
N VAL A 46 12.32 14.09 -9.30
CA VAL A 46 13.61 14.80 -9.24
C VAL A 46 14.56 14.11 -8.26
N LEU A 47 14.08 13.74 -7.07
CA LEU A 47 14.91 13.06 -6.06
C LEU A 47 15.33 11.65 -6.49
N ALA A 48 14.47 10.90 -7.20
CA ALA A 48 14.84 9.59 -7.74
C ALA A 48 16.00 9.72 -8.75
N PHE A 49 15.95 10.74 -9.61
CA PHE A 49 17.02 11.01 -10.58
C PHE A 49 18.31 11.48 -9.89
N LEU A 50 18.20 12.41 -8.93
CA LEU A 50 19.33 12.90 -8.14
C LEU A 50 19.98 11.81 -7.27
N GLY A 51 19.27 10.75 -6.92
CA GLY A 51 19.87 9.65 -6.18
C GLY A 51 20.90 8.86 -7.01
N PHE A 52 20.75 8.78 -8.35
CA PHE A 52 21.81 8.23 -9.21
C PHE A 52 23.08 9.09 -9.16
N PHE A 53 22.90 10.41 -9.18
CA PHE A 53 23.98 11.36 -8.97
C PHE A 53 24.63 11.18 -7.58
N GLU A 54 23.83 10.93 -6.53
CA GLU A 54 24.34 10.71 -5.18
C GLU A 54 25.31 9.53 -5.09
N VAL A 55 24.93 8.41 -5.70
CA VAL A 55 25.73 7.18 -5.67
C VAL A 55 27.11 7.42 -6.28
N LEU A 56 27.18 8.17 -7.39
CA LEU A 56 28.44 8.56 -8.01
C LEU A 56 29.25 9.52 -7.13
N SER A 57 28.60 10.50 -6.49
CA SER A 57 29.29 11.44 -5.59
C SER A 57 29.87 10.76 -4.34
N ILE A 58 29.18 9.75 -3.79
CA ILE A 58 29.66 9.00 -2.61
C ILE A 58 30.76 8.00 -3.01
N PHE A 59 30.68 7.44 -4.23
CA PHE A 59 31.68 6.56 -4.83
C PHE A 59 32.04 5.32 -3.98
N GLY A 60 31.11 4.85 -3.14
CA GLY A 60 31.38 3.73 -2.21
C GLY A 60 32.40 4.03 -1.09
N MET A 61 32.88 5.27 -0.96
CA MET A 61 34.00 5.61 -0.06
C MET A 61 33.64 5.53 1.43
N ASN A 62 32.36 5.59 1.80
CA ASN A 62 31.93 5.68 3.22
C ASN A 62 32.48 4.54 4.09
N ALA A 63 32.47 3.30 3.58
CA ALA A 63 32.95 2.14 4.33
C ALA A 63 34.48 2.18 4.52
N ILE A 64 35.21 2.62 3.50
CA ILE A 64 36.67 2.73 3.52
C ILE A 64 37.09 3.88 4.43
N ILE A 65 36.44 5.04 4.37
CA ILE A 65 36.71 6.18 5.24
C ILE A 65 36.51 5.80 6.73
N LEU A 66 35.46 5.05 7.06
CA LEU A 66 35.22 4.59 8.42
C LEU A 66 36.37 3.72 8.94
N LYS A 67 36.88 2.83 8.09
CA LYS A 67 38.05 1.99 8.40
C LYS A 67 39.30 2.83 8.57
N GLU A 68 39.62 3.68 7.60
CA GLU A 68 40.82 4.52 7.59
C GLU A 68 40.85 5.45 8.81
N ILE A 69 39.80 6.23 9.09
CA ILE A 69 39.75 7.10 10.27
C ILE A 69 39.87 6.30 11.58
N GLY A 70 39.29 5.10 11.63
CA GLY A 70 39.37 4.22 12.80
C GLY A 70 40.79 3.70 13.08
N MET A 71 41.62 3.58 12.04
CA MET A 71 42.99 3.06 12.10
C MET A 71 44.07 4.17 12.09
N SER A 72 43.73 5.39 11.68
CA SER A 72 44.68 6.50 11.59
C SER A 72 44.92 7.23 12.92
N GLU A 73 46.14 7.74 13.07
CA GLU A 73 46.49 8.76 14.05
C GLU A 73 45.77 10.08 13.76
N ASP A 74 45.54 10.87 14.81
CA ASP A 74 44.75 12.11 14.71
C ASP A 74 45.35 13.15 13.75
N LYS A 75 46.67 13.10 13.50
CA LYS A 75 47.38 13.99 12.57
C LYS A 75 47.01 13.79 11.10
N ASP A 76 46.63 12.57 10.70
CA ASP A 76 46.31 12.25 9.30
C ASP A 76 44.81 12.40 8.99
N ILE A 77 43.96 12.59 10.01
CA ILE A 77 42.51 12.72 9.85
C ILE A 77 42.16 13.91 8.96
N ASN A 78 42.80 15.07 9.15
CA ASN A 78 42.53 16.24 8.32
C ASN A 78 42.85 15.99 6.84
N LYS A 79 43.87 15.19 6.52
CA LYS A 79 44.18 14.80 5.14
C LYS A 79 43.08 13.94 4.55
N ILE A 80 42.61 12.95 5.31
CA ILE A 80 41.52 12.06 4.89
C ILE A 80 40.24 12.85 4.63
N LEU A 81 39.82 13.68 5.60
CA LEU A 81 38.59 14.46 5.50
C LEU A 81 38.66 15.44 4.31
N SER A 82 39.76 16.18 4.18
CA SER A 82 39.93 17.18 3.12
C SER A 82 39.99 16.54 1.73
N SER A 83 40.68 15.41 1.58
CA SER A 83 40.78 14.71 0.29
C SER A 83 39.43 14.19 -0.19
N VAL A 84 38.61 13.66 0.72
CA VAL A 84 37.25 13.20 0.39
C VAL A 84 36.31 14.38 0.13
N MET A 85 36.39 15.44 0.94
CA MET A 85 35.62 16.67 0.70
C MET A 85 35.92 17.25 -0.68
N PHE A 86 37.21 17.39 -1.00
CA PHE A 86 37.68 17.86 -2.30
C PHE A 86 37.13 16.99 -3.44
N PHE A 87 37.27 15.66 -3.32
CA PHE A 87 36.71 14.74 -4.30
C PHE A 87 35.21 14.93 -4.53
N ARG A 88 34.41 15.04 -3.45
CA ARG A 88 32.95 15.22 -3.56
C ARG A 88 32.57 16.53 -4.22
N VAL A 89 33.26 17.63 -3.89
CA VAL A 89 33.03 18.93 -4.51
C VAL A 89 33.40 18.90 -5.99
N VAL A 90 34.55 18.32 -6.34
CA VAL A 90 35.01 18.21 -7.74
C VAL A 90 34.06 17.34 -8.55
N ILE A 91 33.67 16.16 -8.05
CA ILE A 91 32.70 15.29 -8.74
C ILE A 91 31.36 15.99 -8.92
N TYR A 92 30.88 16.73 -7.92
CA TYR A 92 29.66 17.52 -8.03
C TYR A 92 29.76 18.54 -9.18
N ILE A 93 30.79 19.38 -9.18
CA ILE A 93 30.98 20.43 -10.20
C ILE A 93 31.10 19.82 -11.60
N LEU A 94 31.90 18.76 -11.75
CA LEU A 94 32.16 18.15 -13.06
C LEU A 94 30.93 17.43 -13.63
N THR A 95 30.11 16.81 -12.79
CA THR A 95 29.00 15.98 -13.26
C THR A 95 27.65 16.68 -13.24
N LEU A 96 27.49 17.81 -12.53
CA LEU A 96 26.24 18.57 -12.51
C LEU A 96 25.75 18.97 -13.91
N PRO A 97 26.58 19.52 -14.83
CA PRO A 97 26.12 19.87 -16.18
C PRO A 97 25.66 18.66 -16.98
N ILE A 98 26.35 17.52 -16.82
CA ILE A 98 26.00 16.26 -17.48
C ILE A 98 24.64 15.76 -16.97
N TRP A 99 24.46 15.74 -15.65
CA TRP A 99 23.20 15.32 -15.04
C TRP A 99 22.04 16.26 -15.35
N TYR A 100 22.29 17.57 -15.39
CA TYR A 100 21.29 18.56 -15.80
C TYR A 100 20.86 18.35 -17.25
N TYR A 101 21.82 18.15 -18.17
CA TYR A 101 21.53 17.85 -19.57
C TYR A 101 20.74 16.55 -19.72
N MET A 102 21.19 15.46 -19.08
CA MET A 102 20.48 14.18 -19.10
C MET A 102 19.06 14.32 -18.55
N PHE A 103 18.87 15.05 -17.44
CA PHE A 103 17.56 15.25 -16.85
C PHE A 103 16.67 16.09 -17.77
N SER A 104 17.19 17.15 -18.37
CA SER A 104 16.48 17.97 -19.37
C SER A 104 16.02 17.14 -20.57
N SER A 105 16.90 16.32 -21.14
CA SER A 105 16.51 15.39 -22.21
C SER A 105 15.47 14.37 -21.74
N PHE A 106 15.59 13.88 -20.50
CA PHE A 106 14.66 12.90 -19.94
C PHE A 106 13.26 13.48 -19.71
N THR A 107 13.18 14.74 -19.30
CA THR A 107 11.92 15.46 -19.00
C THR A 107 11.41 16.32 -20.15
N ASN A 108 12.00 16.20 -21.34
CA ASN A 108 11.68 17.01 -22.51
C ASN A 108 11.76 18.53 -22.23
N GLY A 109 12.72 18.96 -21.40
CA GLY A 109 12.97 20.38 -21.10
C GLY A 109 11.92 21.04 -20.18
N ASN A 110 11.21 20.27 -19.34
CA ASN A 110 10.25 20.85 -18.39
C ASN A 110 10.95 21.77 -17.38
N GLN A 111 10.74 23.09 -17.51
CA GLN A 111 11.46 24.10 -16.73
C GLN A 111 11.24 23.97 -15.21
N GLU A 112 10.01 23.70 -14.78
CA GLU A 112 9.70 23.57 -13.34
C GLU A 112 10.46 22.38 -12.71
N LEU A 113 10.55 21.25 -13.43
CA LEU A 113 11.36 20.11 -12.98
C LEU A 113 12.85 20.45 -12.96
N LEU A 114 13.35 21.20 -13.95
CA LEU A 114 14.75 21.63 -14.03
C LEU A 114 15.12 22.58 -12.89
N ASP A 115 14.24 23.52 -12.54
CA ASP A 115 14.44 24.44 -11.42
C ASP A 115 14.48 23.69 -10.09
N LEU A 116 13.55 22.75 -9.88
CA LEU A 116 13.56 21.86 -8.73
C LEU A 116 14.82 21.00 -8.68
N PHE A 117 15.26 20.47 -9.82
CA PHE A 117 16.49 19.70 -9.92
C PHE A 117 17.69 20.51 -9.47
N LEU A 118 17.84 21.76 -9.93
CA LEU A 118 18.94 22.62 -9.52
C LEU A 118 18.92 22.89 -8.01
N ILE A 119 17.76 23.23 -7.44
CA ILE A 119 17.61 23.48 -5.99
C ILE A 119 17.98 22.22 -5.19
N PHE A 120 17.40 21.06 -5.55
CA PHE A 120 17.67 19.82 -4.82
C PHE A 120 19.10 19.30 -5.03
N SER A 121 19.73 19.58 -6.18
CA SER A 121 21.10 19.14 -6.49
C SER A 121 22.14 19.72 -5.54
N VAL A 122 21.89 20.89 -4.94
CA VAL A 122 22.77 21.49 -3.92
C VAL A 122 22.95 20.56 -2.72
N ASN A 123 21.99 19.68 -2.42
CA ASN A 123 22.17 18.66 -1.39
C ASN A 123 23.35 17.73 -1.67
N GLN A 124 23.69 17.50 -2.94
CA GLN A 124 24.83 16.66 -3.31
C GLN A 124 26.16 17.34 -3.03
N LEU A 125 26.25 18.66 -3.22
CA LEU A 125 27.40 19.44 -2.77
C LEU A 125 27.59 19.31 -1.25
N LEU A 126 26.49 19.38 -0.48
CA LEU A 126 26.53 19.24 0.98
C LEU A 126 26.98 17.85 1.46
N ASN A 127 26.97 16.82 0.60
CA ASN A 127 27.55 15.53 0.94
C ASN A 127 29.06 15.61 1.23
N ALA A 128 29.76 16.66 0.79
CA ALA A 128 31.15 16.92 1.19
C ALA A 128 31.28 16.96 2.73
N PHE A 129 30.32 17.54 3.45
CA PHE A 129 30.38 17.70 4.92
C PHE A 129 30.02 16.43 5.71
N ILE A 130 29.51 15.39 5.06
CA ILE A 130 29.19 14.10 5.71
C ILE A 130 30.46 13.43 6.26
N VAL A 131 31.65 13.80 5.80
CA VAL A 131 32.92 13.28 6.35
C VAL A 131 33.05 13.47 7.86
N PHE A 132 32.47 14.55 8.43
CA PHE A 132 32.46 14.79 9.87
C PHE A 132 31.57 13.80 10.63
N LYS A 133 30.45 13.39 10.03
CA LYS A 133 29.63 12.28 10.55
C LYS A 133 30.45 10.99 10.58
N LEU A 134 31.15 10.67 9.49
CA LEU A 134 31.96 9.45 9.42
C LEU A 134 33.09 9.47 10.46
N PHE A 135 33.71 10.63 10.69
CA PHE A 135 34.68 10.80 11.77
C PHE A 135 34.10 10.46 13.15
N PHE A 136 32.93 11.02 13.48
CA PHE A 136 32.29 10.73 14.77
C PHE A 136 31.94 9.24 14.91
N GLN A 137 31.52 8.60 13.83
CA GLN A 137 31.22 7.17 13.82
C GLN A 137 32.46 6.31 14.02
N ALA A 138 33.53 6.57 13.26
CA ALA A 138 34.79 5.84 13.35
C ALA A 138 35.43 5.94 14.74
N LYS A 139 35.38 7.12 15.38
CA LYS A 139 35.95 7.34 16.72
C LYS A 139 35.00 6.96 17.87
N GLY A 140 33.81 6.41 17.58
CA GLY A 140 32.83 5.98 18.59
C GLY A 140 32.15 7.14 19.34
N LEU A 141 32.12 8.33 18.74
CA LEU A 141 31.57 9.58 19.26
C LEU A 141 30.18 9.89 18.69
N ASN A 142 29.37 8.85 18.41
CA ASN A 142 28.05 8.92 17.77
C ASN A 142 27.10 9.95 18.38
N LYS A 143 27.19 10.21 19.70
CA LYS A 143 26.41 11.25 20.38
C LYS A 143 26.52 12.62 19.70
N ASN A 144 27.69 12.97 19.15
CA ASN A 144 27.88 14.25 18.47
C ASN A 144 27.08 14.34 17.17
N GLU A 145 27.11 13.27 16.37
CA GLU A 145 26.37 13.20 15.11
C GLU A 145 24.87 13.15 15.37
N VAL A 146 24.43 12.37 16.36
CA VAL A 146 23.01 12.27 16.74
C VAL A 146 22.47 13.61 17.22
N ILE A 147 23.19 14.35 18.06
CA ILE A 147 22.74 15.69 18.48
C ILE A 147 22.66 16.64 17.27
N ALA A 148 23.66 16.63 16.40
CA ALA A 148 23.64 17.46 15.20
C ALA A 148 22.43 17.14 14.31
N SER A 149 22.16 15.85 14.13
CA SER A 149 21.07 15.38 13.29
C SER A 149 19.70 15.67 13.89
N GLN A 150 19.52 15.50 15.20
CA GLN A 150 18.25 15.80 15.87
C GLN A 150 17.93 17.29 15.86
N ILE A 151 18.92 18.16 16.16
CA ILE A 151 18.69 19.61 16.13
C ILE A 151 18.26 20.05 14.72
N ALA A 152 19.01 19.65 13.69
CA ALA A 152 18.67 19.99 12.31
C ALA A 152 17.30 19.45 11.91
N TYR A 153 17.01 18.20 12.27
CA TYR A 153 15.75 17.54 11.97
C TYR A 153 14.55 18.22 12.63
N PHE A 154 14.60 18.52 13.93
CA PHE A 154 13.49 19.17 14.63
C PHE A 154 13.28 20.62 14.16
N ILE A 155 14.35 21.36 13.86
CA ILE A 155 14.23 22.67 13.21
C ILE A 155 13.54 22.51 11.84
N GLY A 156 13.97 21.54 11.04
CA GLY A 156 13.35 21.24 9.75
C GLY A 156 11.87 20.85 9.86
N VAL A 157 11.49 20.08 10.88
CA VAL A 157 10.09 19.74 11.19
C VAL A 157 9.28 20.99 11.51
N ILE A 158 9.77 21.86 12.39
CA ILE A 158 9.09 23.12 12.74
C ILE A 158 8.90 23.99 11.49
N LEU A 159 9.93 24.13 10.66
CA LEU A 159 9.85 24.91 9.42
C LEU A 159 8.87 24.30 8.41
N LYS A 160 8.83 22.96 8.28
CA LYS A 160 7.86 22.26 7.41
C LYS A 160 6.42 22.39 7.90
N VAL A 161 6.19 22.39 9.21
CA VAL A 161 4.87 22.67 9.80
C VAL A 161 4.44 24.09 9.50
N ASN A 162 5.31 25.08 9.77
CA ASN A 162 5.03 26.49 9.46
C ASN A 162 4.76 26.70 7.96
N PHE A 163 5.52 26.02 7.10
CA PHE A 163 5.31 26.02 5.66
C PHE A 163 3.88 25.62 5.25
N VAL A 164 3.34 24.55 5.85
CA VAL A 164 1.96 24.11 5.57
C VAL A 164 0.95 25.14 6.09
N ILE A 165 1.15 25.66 7.31
CA ILE A 165 0.26 26.65 7.92
C ILE A 165 0.21 27.94 7.09
N MET A 166 1.37 28.39 6.59
CA MET A 166 1.51 29.60 5.77
C MET A 166 1.14 29.40 4.30
N LYS A 167 0.69 28.20 3.91
CA LYS A 167 0.39 27.83 2.52
C LYS A 167 1.55 28.14 1.56
N GLY A 168 2.77 27.73 1.92
CA GLY A 168 3.96 27.95 1.10
C GLY A 168 3.93 27.22 -0.25
N SER A 169 4.71 27.71 -1.21
CA SER A 169 4.81 27.13 -2.55
C SER A 169 5.76 25.92 -2.64
N LEU A 170 5.68 25.17 -3.74
CA LEU A 170 6.56 24.02 -3.99
C LEU A 170 8.06 24.35 -3.86
N TYR A 171 8.49 25.49 -4.39
CA TYR A 171 9.89 25.95 -4.30
C TYR A 171 10.33 26.23 -2.86
N TRP A 172 9.44 26.78 -2.03
CA TRP A 172 9.72 26.96 -0.60
C TRP A 172 9.97 25.62 0.10
N TYR A 173 9.19 24.58 -0.22
CA TYR A 173 9.45 23.24 0.32
C TYR A 173 10.82 22.71 -0.11
N ALA A 174 11.22 22.90 -1.37
CA ALA A 174 12.53 22.49 -1.86
C ALA A 174 13.67 23.21 -1.12
N ILE A 175 13.52 24.52 -0.86
CA ILE A 175 14.46 25.32 -0.07
C ILE A 175 14.53 24.83 1.38
N LEU A 176 13.39 24.50 2.01
CA LEU A 176 13.37 23.96 3.37
C LEU A 176 14.09 22.60 3.48
N PHE A 177 13.91 21.75 2.47
CA PHE A 177 14.61 20.47 2.38
C PHE A 177 16.13 20.68 2.31
N LEU A 178 16.60 21.65 1.51
CA LEU A 178 18.00 22.06 1.45
C LEU A 178 18.48 22.65 2.79
N GLY A 179 17.70 23.54 3.39
CA GLY A 179 18.01 24.22 4.64
C GLY A 179 18.28 23.25 5.79
N GLU A 180 17.50 22.17 5.90
CA GLU A 180 17.73 21.11 6.88
C GLU A 180 19.14 20.49 6.75
N LYS A 181 19.58 20.20 5.52
CA LYS A 181 20.91 19.63 5.25
C LYS A 181 22.04 20.64 5.49
N VAL A 182 21.81 21.92 5.20
CA VAL A 182 22.73 23.02 5.52
C VAL A 182 22.94 23.11 7.03
N ILE A 183 21.85 23.20 7.80
CA ILE A 183 21.89 23.27 9.27
C ILE A 183 22.64 22.05 9.83
N TYR A 184 22.31 20.85 9.34
CA TYR A 184 23.00 19.62 9.76
C TYR A 184 24.51 19.67 9.50
N SER A 185 24.92 20.11 8.31
CA SER A 185 26.32 20.22 7.90
C SER A 185 27.10 21.23 8.73
N ILE A 186 26.48 22.39 9.03
CA ILE A 186 27.06 23.43 9.88
C ILE A 186 27.26 22.89 11.31
N ILE A 187 26.24 22.26 11.90
CA ILE A 187 26.35 21.76 13.28
C ILE A 187 27.42 20.67 13.37
N LEU A 188 27.52 19.77 12.37
CA LEU A 188 28.59 18.77 12.33
C LEU A 188 29.98 19.42 12.33
N LEU A 189 30.20 20.42 11.49
CA LEU A 189 31.46 21.16 11.41
C LEU A 189 31.78 21.87 12.74
N LEU A 190 30.81 22.57 13.34
CA LEU A 190 30.99 23.24 14.63
C LEU A 190 31.34 22.25 15.75
N ARG A 191 30.66 21.10 15.80
CA ARG A 191 30.96 20.06 16.78
C ARG A 191 32.33 19.43 16.56
N TYR A 192 32.77 19.32 15.31
CA TYR A 192 34.11 18.83 14.99
C TYR A 192 35.16 19.84 15.48
N LYS A 193 34.99 21.13 15.14
CA LYS A 193 35.89 22.23 15.51
C LYS A 193 35.99 22.46 17.02
N LYS A 194 34.95 22.13 17.81
CA LYS A 194 34.99 22.24 19.27
C LYS A 194 36.07 21.36 19.92
N LYS A 195 36.49 20.27 19.28
CA LYS A 195 37.45 19.30 19.83
C LYS A 195 38.69 19.07 18.98
N ASN A 196 38.68 19.55 17.73
CA ASN A 196 39.75 19.30 16.76
C ASN A 196 40.01 20.57 15.97
N THR A 197 41.25 20.78 15.53
CA THR A 197 41.57 21.82 14.55
C THR A 197 41.34 21.26 13.15
N PHE A 198 40.50 21.93 12.36
CA PHE A 198 40.32 21.58 10.96
C PHE A 198 41.26 22.41 10.09
N LYS A 199 42.21 21.75 9.42
CA LYS A 199 43.05 22.36 8.38
C LYS A 199 42.76 21.65 7.07
N PHE A 200 42.42 22.42 6.04
CA PHE A 200 42.15 21.85 4.73
C PHE A 200 43.48 21.45 4.06
N GLN A 201 43.69 20.15 3.88
CA GLN A 201 44.93 19.60 3.33
C GLN A 201 44.62 18.40 2.43
N VAL A 202 44.57 18.61 1.13
CA VAL A 202 44.31 17.54 0.15
C VAL A 202 45.58 16.75 -0.12
N ASP A 203 45.49 15.43 -0.07
CA ASP A 203 46.55 14.52 -0.50
C ASP A 203 46.07 13.74 -1.73
N PHE A 204 46.56 14.13 -2.91
CA PHE A 204 46.15 13.54 -4.19
C PHE A 204 46.60 12.08 -4.33
N LYS A 205 47.75 11.71 -3.76
CA LYS A 205 48.25 10.32 -3.82
C LYS A 205 47.36 9.41 -3.00
N TYR A 206 46.98 9.87 -1.80
CA TYR A 206 46.02 9.18 -0.95
C TYR A 206 44.63 9.13 -1.57
N LEU A 207 44.15 10.22 -2.19
CA LEU A 207 42.86 10.24 -2.88
C LEU A 207 42.80 9.21 -4.02
N LYS A 208 43.87 9.09 -4.82
CA LYS A 208 43.96 8.07 -5.88
C LYS A 208 43.88 6.65 -5.32
N LYS A 209 44.52 6.39 -4.18
CA LYS A 209 44.42 5.12 -3.47
C LYS A 209 42.97 4.85 -3.03
N LEU A 210 42.32 5.83 -2.38
CA LEU A 210 40.92 5.71 -1.94
C LEU A 210 39.96 5.40 -3.10
N ILE A 211 40.11 6.09 -4.24
CA ILE A 211 39.28 5.85 -5.44
C ILE A 211 39.47 4.41 -5.92
N LYS A 212 40.71 3.94 -6.01
CA LYS A 212 41.02 2.57 -6.46
C LYS A 212 40.41 1.51 -5.54
N GLU A 213 40.47 1.71 -4.22
CA GLU A 213 39.89 0.78 -3.25
C GLU A 213 38.36 0.82 -3.23
N SER A 214 37.76 1.97 -3.54
CA SER A 214 36.31 2.16 -3.49
C SER A 214 35.58 1.79 -4.77
N SER A 215 36.27 1.67 -5.91
CA SER A 215 35.63 1.41 -7.21
C SER A 215 34.77 0.13 -7.25
N PRO A 216 35.11 -1.01 -6.61
CA PRO A 216 34.22 -2.17 -6.60
C PRO A 216 32.94 -1.92 -5.79
N LEU A 217 33.03 -1.11 -4.73
CA LEU A 217 31.88 -0.73 -3.90
C LEU A 217 30.95 0.24 -4.64
N LEU A 218 31.49 1.08 -5.52
CA LEU A 218 30.69 1.91 -6.41
C LEU A 218 29.81 1.04 -7.30
N VAL A 219 30.37 0.04 -7.98
CA VAL A 219 29.60 -0.83 -8.89
C VAL A 219 28.47 -1.53 -8.15
N ALA A 220 28.74 -2.04 -6.94
CA ALA A 220 27.71 -2.62 -6.08
C ALA A 220 26.63 -1.60 -5.70
N SER A 221 27.02 -0.37 -5.33
CA SER A 221 26.09 0.69 -4.93
C SER A 221 25.21 1.15 -6.08
N VAL A 222 25.76 1.29 -7.30
CA VAL A 222 25.02 1.63 -8.52
C VAL A 222 24.02 0.53 -8.86
N SER A 223 24.44 -0.73 -8.76
CA SER A 223 23.57 -1.88 -9.04
C SER A 223 22.36 -1.93 -8.10
N ILE A 224 22.59 -1.72 -6.80
CA ILE A 224 21.51 -1.66 -5.80
C ILE A 224 20.59 -0.47 -6.11
N PHE A 225 21.15 0.69 -6.46
CA PHE A 225 20.34 1.89 -6.69
C PHE A 225 19.47 1.80 -7.95
N ILE A 226 20.01 1.30 -9.07
CA ILE A 226 19.23 0.99 -10.28
C ILE A 226 18.03 0.13 -9.88
N TYR A 227 18.32 -0.98 -9.21
CA TYR A 227 17.31 -1.93 -8.79
C TYR A 227 16.25 -1.36 -7.83
N MET A 228 16.58 -0.35 -7.03
CA MET A 228 15.66 0.25 -6.05
C MET A 228 14.85 1.44 -6.56
N LYS A 229 15.31 2.14 -7.61
CA LYS A 229 14.74 3.44 -8.01
C LYS A 229 14.45 3.58 -9.50
N VAL A 230 14.85 2.63 -10.35
CA VAL A 230 14.57 2.70 -11.78
C VAL A 230 13.06 2.67 -12.07
N ASP A 231 12.29 1.94 -11.25
CA ASP A 231 10.83 1.89 -11.31
C ASP A 231 10.18 3.28 -11.21
N GLN A 232 10.60 4.12 -10.27
CA GLN A 232 10.09 5.49 -10.11
C GLN A 232 10.38 6.37 -11.33
N LEU A 233 11.56 6.23 -11.95
CA LEU A 233 11.89 6.97 -13.17
C LEU A 233 11.05 6.50 -14.36
N MET A 234 10.84 5.18 -14.48
CA MET A 234 10.04 4.59 -15.55
C MET A 234 8.56 4.97 -15.41
N VAL A 235 8.01 4.95 -14.19
CA VAL A 235 6.64 5.42 -13.91
C VAL A 235 6.46 6.88 -14.37
N GLY A 236 7.42 7.77 -14.06
CA GLY A 236 7.34 9.17 -14.47
C GLY A 236 7.42 9.37 -15.98
N LYS A 237 8.29 8.60 -16.67
CA LYS A 237 8.45 8.71 -18.13
C LYS A 237 7.33 8.04 -18.93
N MET A 238 6.78 6.95 -18.41
CA MET A 238 5.80 6.11 -19.13
C MET A 238 4.35 6.43 -18.78
N LEU A 239 4.09 7.00 -17.60
CA LEU A 239 2.76 7.39 -17.15
C LEU A 239 2.69 8.91 -16.97
N SER A 240 2.95 9.41 -15.76
CA SER A 240 2.95 10.83 -15.44
C SER A 240 3.68 11.10 -14.12
N VAL A 241 3.99 12.37 -13.87
CA VAL A 241 4.59 12.82 -12.61
C VAL A 241 3.63 12.62 -11.43
N LYS A 242 2.32 12.84 -11.63
CA LYS A 242 1.27 12.51 -10.65
C LYS A 242 1.36 11.06 -10.15
N GLU A 243 1.47 10.12 -11.08
CA GLU A 243 1.57 8.69 -10.77
C GLU A 243 2.84 8.36 -9.98
N VAL A 244 3.95 9.08 -10.21
CA VAL A 244 5.17 8.98 -9.37
C VAL A 244 4.85 9.40 -7.94
N GLY A 245 4.05 10.45 -7.74
CA GLY A 245 3.62 10.90 -6.42
C GLY A 245 2.89 9.80 -5.65
N ILE A 246 1.86 9.23 -6.28
CA ILE A 246 1.04 8.13 -5.74
C ILE A 246 1.91 6.90 -5.47
N TYR A 247 2.69 6.46 -6.46
CA TYR A 247 3.58 5.32 -6.35
C TYR A 247 4.62 5.50 -5.22
N SER A 248 5.20 6.69 -5.09
CA SER A 248 6.22 6.98 -4.08
C SER A 248 5.69 6.85 -2.65
N VAL A 249 4.41 7.15 -2.41
CA VAL A 249 3.78 6.96 -1.10
C VAL A 249 3.73 5.47 -0.75
N GLY A 250 3.23 4.64 -1.67
CA GLY A 250 3.15 3.19 -1.47
C GLY A 250 4.53 2.55 -1.25
N VAL A 251 5.53 2.97 -2.04
CA VAL A 251 6.91 2.50 -1.90
C VAL A 251 7.52 2.93 -0.55
N LYS A 252 7.47 4.23 -0.20
CA LYS A 252 8.07 4.74 1.05
C LYS A 252 7.51 4.02 2.28
N LEU A 253 6.20 3.77 2.30
CA LEU A 253 5.55 3.00 3.36
C LEU A 253 6.00 1.54 3.42
N SER A 254 6.12 0.90 2.25
CA SER A 254 6.62 -0.48 2.16
C SER A 254 8.06 -0.62 2.64
N GLU A 255 8.91 0.37 2.35
CA GLU A 255 10.32 0.41 2.73
C GLU A 255 10.54 0.64 4.24
N LEU A 256 9.52 1.12 4.99
CA LEU A 256 9.64 1.36 6.43
C LEU A 256 10.03 0.10 7.21
N VAL A 257 9.70 -1.10 6.74
CA VAL A 257 10.08 -2.34 7.45
C VAL A 257 11.56 -2.68 7.28
N TYR A 258 12.27 -2.12 6.29
CA TYR A 258 13.62 -2.55 5.90
C TYR A 258 14.68 -2.24 6.97
N PHE A 259 14.44 -1.25 7.84
CA PHE A 259 15.39 -0.99 8.93
C PHE A 259 15.45 -2.14 9.94
N ILE A 260 14.38 -2.93 10.08
CA ILE A 260 14.31 -3.99 11.08
C ILE A 260 15.31 -5.11 10.75
N PRO A 261 15.30 -5.72 9.54
CA PRO A 261 16.30 -6.72 9.17
C PRO A 261 17.75 -6.24 9.30
N VAL A 262 18.03 -5.00 8.87
CA VAL A 262 19.38 -4.42 8.94
C VAL A 262 19.85 -4.26 10.39
N THR A 263 18.97 -3.77 11.26
CA THR A 263 19.25 -3.62 12.70
C THR A 263 19.52 -4.97 13.35
N ILE A 264 18.65 -5.96 13.12
CA ILE A 264 18.78 -7.29 13.72
C ILE A 264 20.05 -7.96 13.20
N ALA A 265 20.32 -7.92 11.89
CA ALA A 265 21.55 -8.48 11.31
C ALA A 265 22.82 -7.86 11.90
N THR A 266 22.82 -6.54 12.10
CA THR A 266 23.95 -5.83 12.72
C THR A 266 24.15 -6.26 14.18
N ALA A 267 23.07 -6.41 14.95
CA ALA A 267 23.13 -6.87 16.33
C ALA A 267 23.54 -8.35 16.45
N TYR A 268 23.17 -9.18 15.47
CA TYR A 268 23.48 -10.62 15.44
C TYR A 268 24.90 -10.92 14.93
N PHE A 269 25.56 -9.96 14.28
CA PHE A 269 26.85 -10.16 13.61
C PHE A 269 27.97 -10.69 14.52
N PRO A 270 28.15 -10.26 15.78
CA PRO A 270 29.15 -10.84 16.68
C PRO A 270 28.97 -12.35 16.90
N ARG A 271 27.72 -12.82 16.97
CA ARG A 271 27.37 -14.24 17.15
C ARG A 271 27.71 -15.07 15.92
N ILE A 272 27.55 -14.49 14.73
CA ILE A 272 27.98 -15.08 13.45
C ILE A 272 29.51 -15.21 13.39
N LEU A 273 30.24 -14.19 13.85
CA LEU A 273 31.71 -14.23 13.89
C LEU A 273 32.23 -15.30 14.86
N ASP A 274 31.61 -15.42 16.04
CA ASP A 274 31.91 -16.49 16.98
C ASP A 274 31.65 -17.87 16.36
N GLY A 275 30.49 -18.04 15.70
CA GLY A 275 30.16 -19.26 14.96
C GLY A 275 31.19 -19.62 13.89
N LYS A 276 31.74 -18.64 13.17
CA LYS A 276 32.78 -18.87 12.16
C LYS A 276 34.11 -19.32 12.75
N LYS A 277 34.49 -18.80 13.92
CA LYS A 277 35.79 -19.07 14.55
C LYS A 277 35.80 -20.36 15.36
N ASN A 278 34.70 -20.63 16.07
CA ASN A 278 34.68 -21.57 17.18
C ASN A 278 33.69 -22.73 17.01
N LYS A 279 32.93 -22.77 15.91
CA LYS A 279 31.87 -23.78 15.70
C LYS A 279 32.01 -24.51 14.38
N SER A 280 31.29 -25.62 14.25
CA SER A 280 31.21 -26.38 13.00
C SER A 280 30.55 -25.56 11.89
N LYS A 281 30.84 -25.91 10.63
CA LYS A 281 30.26 -25.24 9.46
C LYS A 281 28.71 -25.25 9.49
N ASP A 282 28.09 -26.33 9.93
CA ASP A 282 26.63 -26.42 10.03
C ASP A 282 26.06 -25.51 11.12
N GLU A 283 26.73 -25.37 12.26
CA GLU A 283 26.33 -24.44 13.31
C GLU A 283 26.47 -23.00 12.85
N TYR A 284 27.57 -22.66 12.17
CA TYR A 284 27.78 -21.37 11.53
C TYR A 284 26.66 -21.02 10.54
N VAL A 285 26.32 -21.94 9.64
CA VAL A 285 25.21 -21.79 8.67
C VAL A 285 23.86 -21.66 9.39
N ASN A 286 23.64 -22.41 10.48
CA ASN A 286 22.41 -22.32 11.26
C ASN A 286 22.21 -20.97 11.96
N GLU A 287 23.28 -20.23 12.29
CA GLU A 287 23.13 -18.85 12.81
C GLU A 287 22.52 -17.92 11.75
N PHE A 288 22.85 -18.08 10.47
CA PHE A 288 22.20 -17.34 9.38
C PHE A 288 20.75 -17.76 9.17
N VAL A 289 20.44 -19.05 9.30
CA VAL A 289 19.06 -19.56 9.24
C VAL A 289 18.21 -18.95 10.35
N LYS A 290 18.72 -18.87 11.58
CA LYS A 290 18.02 -18.24 12.72
C LYS A 290 17.77 -16.75 12.45
N LEU A 291 18.79 -16.03 11.97
CA LEU A 291 18.65 -14.62 11.59
C LEU A 291 17.60 -14.44 10.48
N GLY A 292 17.66 -15.27 9.44
CA GLY A 292 16.71 -15.29 8.34
C GLY A 292 15.28 -15.54 8.80
N ASN A 293 15.05 -16.54 9.66
CA ASN A 293 13.74 -16.84 10.23
C ASN A 293 13.12 -15.63 10.93
N ILE A 294 13.88 -14.95 11.80
CA ILE A 294 13.38 -13.78 12.53
C ILE A 294 12.99 -12.66 11.56
N ASN A 295 13.89 -12.33 10.62
CA ASN A 295 13.68 -11.22 9.70
C ASN A 295 12.54 -11.51 8.72
N VAL A 296 12.46 -12.72 8.16
CA VAL A 296 11.37 -13.15 7.29
C VAL A 296 10.05 -13.12 8.05
N PHE A 297 9.99 -13.63 9.28
CA PHE A 297 8.77 -13.60 10.09
C PHE A 297 8.22 -12.18 10.25
N ILE A 298 9.07 -11.23 10.64
CA ILE A 298 8.66 -9.84 10.88
C ILE A 298 8.21 -9.18 9.56
N CYS A 299 8.97 -9.35 8.48
CA CYS A 299 8.62 -8.77 7.18
C CYS A 299 7.35 -9.39 6.58
N THR A 300 7.12 -10.69 6.76
CA THR A 300 5.87 -11.36 6.35
C THR A 300 4.69 -10.85 7.18
N LEU A 301 4.83 -10.70 8.50
CA LEU A 301 3.76 -10.13 9.34
C LEU A 301 3.41 -8.70 8.91
N PHE A 302 4.42 -7.89 8.60
CA PHE A 302 4.23 -6.54 8.06
C PHE A 302 3.51 -6.57 6.69
N ALA A 303 3.93 -7.43 5.77
CA ALA A 303 3.32 -7.56 4.45
C ALA A 303 1.87 -8.03 4.52
N ILE A 304 1.53 -8.96 5.42
CA ILE A 304 0.15 -9.37 5.69
C ILE A 304 -0.67 -8.19 6.21
N GLY A 305 -0.14 -7.44 7.17
CA GLY A 305 -0.79 -6.23 7.69
C GLY A 305 -1.04 -5.19 6.59
N ALA A 306 -0.04 -4.93 5.75
CA ALA A 306 -0.16 -4.04 4.59
C ALA A 306 -1.19 -4.55 3.57
N THR A 307 -1.25 -5.86 3.32
CA THR A 307 -2.22 -6.47 2.40
C THR A 307 -3.66 -6.22 2.87
N ILE A 308 -3.92 -6.48 4.16
CA ILE A 308 -5.27 -6.37 4.76
C ILE A 308 -5.68 -4.90 4.94
N LEU A 309 -4.79 -4.09 5.54
CA LEU A 309 -5.11 -2.75 6.02
C LEU A 309 -4.68 -1.62 5.07
N GLY A 310 -3.86 -1.93 4.06
CA GLY A 310 -3.11 -0.92 3.32
C GLY A 310 -3.97 0.14 2.64
N LYS A 311 -5.00 -0.26 1.90
CA LYS A 311 -5.89 0.69 1.21
C LYS A 311 -6.62 1.61 2.18
N TRP A 312 -7.25 1.04 3.21
CA TRP A 312 -7.92 1.80 4.27
C TRP A 312 -6.96 2.77 4.95
N PHE A 313 -5.75 2.32 5.29
CA PHE A 313 -4.75 3.14 5.94
C PHE A 313 -4.31 4.31 5.06
N ILE A 314 -4.09 4.07 3.77
CA ILE A 314 -3.71 5.11 2.81
C ILE A 314 -4.82 6.15 2.64
N GLU A 315 -6.06 5.71 2.45
CA GLU A 315 -7.20 6.62 2.29
C GLU A 315 -7.40 7.46 3.56
N LEU A 316 -7.28 6.84 4.75
CA LEU A 316 -7.36 7.55 6.03
C LEU A 316 -6.19 8.51 6.24
N ALA A 317 -4.96 8.10 5.94
CA ALA A 317 -3.76 8.86 6.26
C ALA A 317 -3.46 9.92 5.18
N TYR A 318 -3.50 9.57 3.91
CA TYR A 318 -3.12 10.44 2.78
C TYR A 318 -4.31 11.05 2.03
N GLY A 319 -5.52 10.49 2.17
CA GLY A 319 -6.72 10.95 1.48
C GLY A 319 -7.04 10.16 0.21
N MET A 320 -8.23 10.39 -0.36
CA MET A 320 -8.76 9.63 -1.51
C MET A 320 -7.91 9.77 -2.77
N GLU A 321 -7.24 10.91 -2.97
CA GLU A 321 -6.31 11.13 -4.09
C GLU A 321 -5.20 10.08 -4.16
N TYR A 322 -4.80 9.51 -3.01
CA TYR A 322 -3.75 8.51 -2.92
C TYR A 322 -4.28 7.07 -2.85
N SER A 323 -5.57 6.81 -3.06
CA SER A 323 -6.19 5.47 -2.90
C SER A 323 -5.40 4.36 -3.64
N SER A 324 -4.95 4.62 -4.87
CA SER A 324 -4.13 3.67 -5.66
C SER A 324 -2.75 3.36 -5.07
N ALA A 325 -2.20 4.25 -4.23
CA ALA A 325 -0.99 3.96 -3.45
C ALA A 325 -1.23 2.83 -2.43
N GLY A 326 -2.49 2.60 -2.04
CA GLY A 326 -2.90 1.45 -1.23
C GLY A 326 -2.61 0.12 -1.91
N ASP A 327 -2.90 0.02 -3.21
CA ASP A 327 -2.64 -1.21 -3.97
C ASP A 327 -1.13 -1.43 -4.20
N VAL A 328 -0.39 -0.35 -4.44
CA VAL A 328 1.08 -0.39 -4.45
C VAL A 328 1.61 -0.87 -3.10
N PHE A 329 1.13 -0.32 -1.98
CA PHE A 329 1.59 -0.68 -0.63
C PHE A 329 1.29 -2.15 -0.30
N ARG A 330 0.12 -2.67 -0.67
CA ARG A 330 -0.28 -4.07 -0.50
C ARG A 330 0.68 -5.04 -1.18
N ILE A 331 1.09 -4.73 -2.41
CA ILE A 331 1.95 -5.60 -3.22
C ILE A 331 3.42 -5.40 -2.83
N TYR A 332 3.89 -4.16 -2.85
CA TYR A 332 5.32 -3.83 -2.67
C TYR A 332 5.82 -4.23 -1.28
N SER A 333 4.97 -4.25 -0.25
CA SER A 333 5.37 -4.72 1.09
C SER A 333 5.93 -6.15 1.11
N TRP A 334 5.53 -7.01 0.16
CA TRP A 334 6.09 -8.36 0.02
C TRP A 334 7.55 -8.37 -0.44
N ALA A 335 8.02 -7.31 -1.10
CA ALA A 335 9.44 -7.13 -1.42
C ALA A 335 10.32 -7.15 -0.14
N GLY A 336 9.77 -6.71 1.00
CA GLY A 336 10.45 -6.74 2.30
C GLY A 336 10.88 -8.14 2.75
N VAL A 337 10.16 -9.19 2.35
CA VAL A 337 10.53 -10.58 2.65
C VAL A 337 11.84 -10.95 1.95
N PHE A 338 11.99 -10.54 0.68
CA PHE A 338 13.20 -10.80 -0.10
C PHE A 338 14.38 -9.93 0.35
N VAL A 339 14.10 -8.68 0.76
CA VAL A 339 15.11 -7.83 1.43
C VAL A 339 15.59 -8.48 2.72
N ALA A 340 14.68 -9.00 3.55
CA ALA A 340 15.04 -9.73 4.77
C ALA A 340 15.96 -10.93 4.49
N LEU A 341 15.68 -11.71 3.44
CA LEU A 341 16.54 -12.82 3.02
C LEU A 341 17.92 -12.32 2.59
N GLY A 342 17.97 -11.32 1.69
CA GLY A 342 19.22 -10.73 1.20
C GLY A 342 20.09 -10.17 2.32
N VAL A 343 19.52 -9.36 3.21
CA VAL A 343 20.24 -8.77 4.35
C VAL A 343 20.77 -9.85 5.27
N SER A 344 19.97 -10.89 5.57
CA SER A 344 20.36 -11.96 6.49
C SER A 344 21.55 -12.76 5.97
N THR A 345 21.64 -13.03 4.66
CA THR A 345 22.74 -13.83 4.09
C THR A 345 23.89 -13.00 3.53
N SER A 346 23.74 -11.69 3.33
CA SER A 346 24.79 -10.83 2.75
C SER A 346 26.14 -10.91 3.50
N LYS A 347 26.08 -11.08 4.83
CA LYS A 347 27.28 -11.23 5.66
C LYS A 347 27.98 -12.57 5.48
N TYR A 348 27.28 -13.61 5.04
CA TYR A 348 27.88 -14.89 4.69
C TYR A 348 28.76 -14.72 3.45
N LEU A 349 28.25 -14.10 2.38
CA LEU A 349 29.03 -13.83 1.15
C LEU A 349 30.27 -12.99 1.45
N LEU A 350 30.14 -11.99 2.33
CA LEU A 350 31.28 -11.20 2.78
C LEU A 350 32.33 -12.05 3.49
N LEU A 351 31.92 -12.87 4.47
CA LEU A 351 32.85 -13.68 5.26
C LEU A 351 33.50 -14.79 4.44
N GLU A 352 32.81 -15.32 3.43
CA GLU A 352 33.32 -16.35 2.51
C GLU A 352 34.02 -15.77 1.26
N ASN A 353 34.26 -14.45 1.23
CA ASN A 353 34.90 -13.74 0.11
C ASN A 353 34.20 -13.92 -1.26
N ARG A 354 32.87 -14.06 -1.26
CA ARG A 354 32.02 -14.24 -2.46
C ARG A 354 31.14 -13.02 -2.77
N ASN A 355 31.71 -11.82 -2.67
CA ASN A 355 30.98 -10.57 -2.93
C ASN A 355 30.61 -10.39 -4.43
N ASP A 356 31.28 -11.12 -5.31
CA ASP A 356 30.96 -11.27 -6.73
C ASP A 356 29.54 -11.82 -6.94
N LEU A 357 29.16 -12.87 -6.21
CA LEU A 357 27.80 -13.43 -6.29
C LEU A 357 26.74 -12.43 -5.86
N GLN A 358 27.02 -11.61 -4.85
CA GLN A 358 26.11 -10.54 -4.42
C GLN A 358 25.94 -9.49 -5.52
N LEU A 359 27.03 -9.11 -6.19
CA LEU A 359 26.99 -8.18 -7.32
C LEU A 359 26.16 -8.74 -8.47
N TYR A 360 26.45 -9.95 -8.94
CA TYR A 360 25.72 -10.58 -10.06
C TYR A 360 24.25 -10.80 -9.75
N SER A 361 23.91 -11.24 -8.54
CA SER A 361 22.55 -11.34 -8.04
C SER A 361 21.79 -10.01 -8.15
N THR A 362 22.44 -8.91 -7.74
CA THR A 362 21.83 -7.58 -7.73
C THR A 362 21.69 -7.00 -9.13
N LEU A 363 22.70 -7.16 -9.99
CA LEU A 363 22.64 -6.78 -11.41
C LEU A 363 21.53 -7.53 -12.14
N THR A 364 21.42 -8.84 -11.93
CA THR A 364 20.35 -9.66 -12.51
C THR A 364 18.98 -9.14 -12.08
N GLY A 365 18.80 -8.83 -10.78
CA GLY A 365 17.58 -8.22 -10.28
C GLY A 365 17.26 -6.89 -10.95
N GLY A 366 18.24 -5.99 -11.08
CA GLY A 366 18.06 -4.68 -11.72
C GLY A 366 17.69 -4.77 -13.20
N ILE A 367 18.35 -5.67 -13.94
CA ILE A 367 18.06 -5.90 -15.36
C ILE A 367 16.63 -6.46 -15.52
N VAL A 368 16.26 -7.47 -14.72
CA VAL A 368 14.91 -8.02 -14.78
C VAL A 368 13.87 -6.97 -14.39
N ASN A 369 14.16 -6.13 -13.40
CA ASN A 369 13.26 -5.04 -12.99
C ASN A 369 13.02 -4.07 -14.14
N PHE A 370 14.08 -3.63 -14.81
CA PHE A 370 13.97 -2.75 -15.97
C PHE A 370 13.16 -3.39 -17.10
N ILE A 371 13.48 -4.63 -17.49
CA ILE A 371 12.80 -5.33 -18.59
C ILE A 371 11.32 -5.54 -18.29
N LEU A 372 10.99 -6.05 -17.10
CA LEU A 372 9.59 -6.30 -16.72
C LEU A 372 8.80 -4.99 -16.61
N ASN A 373 9.42 -3.90 -16.16
CA ASN A 373 8.74 -2.61 -16.07
C ASN A 373 8.32 -2.07 -17.44
N LEU A 374 9.09 -2.32 -18.51
CA LEU A 374 8.69 -1.92 -19.87
C LEU A 374 7.33 -2.51 -20.28
N TYR A 375 7.02 -3.73 -19.84
CA TYR A 375 5.76 -4.40 -20.12
C TYR A 375 4.69 -4.12 -19.05
N PHE A 376 5.01 -4.34 -17.78
CA PHE A 376 4.05 -4.29 -16.68
C PHE A 376 3.52 -2.88 -16.41
N ILE A 377 4.35 -1.84 -16.55
CA ILE A 377 3.89 -0.46 -16.34
C ILE A 377 2.88 -0.07 -17.43
N ARG A 378 3.12 -0.46 -18.69
CA ARG A 378 2.19 -0.17 -19.79
C ARG A 378 0.84 -0.85 -19.59
N LYS A 379 0.84 -2.09 -19.09
CA LYS A 379 -0.37 -2.91 -18.96
C LYS A 379 -1.14 -2.68 -17.65
N PHE A 380 -0.44 -2.41 -16.55
CA PHE A 380 -1.00 -2.39 -15.20
C PHE A 380 -0.67 -1.11 -14.41
N GLY A 381 -0.05 -0.10 -15.05
CA GLY A 381 0.30 1.16 -14.41
C GLY A 381 1.25 1.00 -13.22
N ILE A 382 1.03 1.81 -12.17
CA ILE A 382 1.84 1.80 -10.94
C ILE A 382 1.76 0.47 -10.17
N VAL A 383 0.66 -0.28 -10.32
CA VAL A 383 0.51 -1.62 -9.75
C VAL A 383 1.43 -2.61 -10.45
N GLY A 384 1.61 -2.45 -11.76
CA GLY A 384 2.59 -3.19 -12.55
C GLY A 384 4.02 -2.99 -12.05
N ALA A 385 4.40 -1.73 -11.78
CA ALA A 385 5.71 -1.41 -11.19
C ALA A 385 5.93 -2.10 -9.84
N ALA A 386 4.90 -2.16 -8.99
CA ALA A 386 4.99 -2.84 -7.70
C ALA A 386 5.25 -4.35 -7.86
N TRP A 387 4.52 -5.02 -8.77
CA TRP A 387 4.75 -6.44 -9.06
C TRP A 387 6.13 -6.72 -9.63
N THR A 388 6.58 -5.91 -10.59
CA THR A 388 7.91 -6.02 -11.17
C THR A 388 8.99 -5.98 -10.09
N THR A 389 8.85 -5.07 -9.12
CA THR A 389 9.82 -4.98 -8.03
C THR A 389 9.80 -6.23 -7.15
N VAL A 390 8.64 -6.73 -6.73
CA VAL A 390 8.54 -7.98 -5.95
C VAL A 390 9.17 -9.17 -6.71
N ILE A 391 8.86 -9.32 -8.00
CA ILE A 391 9.38 -10.41 -8.84
C ILE A 391 10.90 -10.31 -8.97
N SER A 392 11.41 -9.13 -9.28
CA SER A 392 12.85 -8.88 -9.44
C SER A 392 13.60 -9.11 -8.12
N MET A 393 12.99 -8.73 -7.00
CA MET A 393 13.53 -9.01 -5.67
C MET A 393 13.58 -10.51 -5.37
N SER A 394 12.55 -11.25 -5.76
CA SER A 394 12.53 -12.71 -5.59
C SER A 394 13.62 -13.40 -6.43
N ILE A 395 13.86 -12.90 -7.65
CA ILE A 395 14.91 -13.43 -8.53
C ILE A 395 16.28 -13.16 -7.93
N SER A 396 16.58 -11.90 -7.60
CA SER A 396 17.85 -11.51 -7.00
C SER A 396 18.11 -12.26 -5.69
N ALA A 397 17.14 -12.26 -4.78
CA ALA A 397 17.29 -12.83 -3.45
C ALA A 397 17.16 -14.36 -3.40
N TYR A 398 16.67 -15.05 -4.43
CA TYR A 398 16.47 -16.50 -4.33
C TYR A 398 16.79 -17.24 -5.61
N LEU A 399 16.10 -16.94 -6.72
CA LEU A 399 16.23 -17.73 -7.96
C LEU A 399 17.63 -17.68 -8.55
N PHE A 400 18.32 -16.54 -8.45
CA PHE A 400 19.73 -16.41 -8.88
C PHE A 400 20.61 -17.51 -8.28
N TYR A 401 20.50 -17.76 -6.97
CA TYR A 401 21.32 -18.75 -6.26
C TYR A 401 20.99 -20.19 -6.66
N ILE A 402 19.75 -20.44 -7.12
CA ILE A 402 19.37 -21.72 -7.74
C ILE A 402 20.08 -21.90 -9.07
N PHE A 403 20.07 -20.88 -9.94
CA PHE A 403 20.73 -20.93 -11.24
C PHE A 403 22.24 -21.15 -11.13
N VAL A 404 22.90 -20.47 -10.19
CA VAL A 404 24.35 -20.67 -9.95
C VAL A 404 24.66 -21.88 -9.05
N LYS A 405 23.65 -22.67 -8.68
CA LYS A 405 23.76 -23.93 -7.90
C LYS A 405 24.47 -23.77 -6.55
N ASP A 406 24.28 -22.64 -5.86
CA ASP A 406 24.88 -22.37 -4.55
C ASP A 406 24.08 -23.04 -3.41
N LYS A 407 24.39 -24.31 -3.16
CA LYS A 407 23.65 -25.17 -2.21
C LYS A 407 23.55 -24.57 -0.80
N GLU A 408 24.57 -23.88 -0.32
CA GLU A 408 24.56 -23.27 1.03
C GLU A 408 23.60 -22.09 1.10
N HIS A 409 23.61 -21.21 0.10
CA HIS A 409 22.63 -20.10 0.05
C HIS A 409 21.21 -20.59 -0.10
N ILE A 410 20.99 -21.58 -0.95
CA ILE A 410 19.68 -22.21 -1.11
C ILE A 410 19.24 -22.77 0.24
N LYS A 411 20.07 -23.59 0.91
CA LYS A 411 19.78 -24.17 2.24
C LYS A 411 19.43 -23.08 3.26
N MET A 412 20.22 -22.01 3.35
CA MET A 412 19.97 -20.90 4.29
C MET A 412 18.61 -20.23 4.02
N ARG A 413 18.35 -19.87 2.76
CA ARG A 413 17.15 -19.12 2.37
C ARG A 413 15.89 -19.99 2.43
N THR A 414 15.94 -21.24 1.97
CA THR A 414 14.82 -22.19 2.05
C THR A 414 14.44 -22.44 3.51
N LYS A 415 15.42 -22.70 4.39
CA LYS A 415 15.14 -22.90 5.82
C LYS A 415 14.60 -21.65 6.50
N ALA A 416 15.05 -20.46 6.07
CA ALA A 416 14.55 -19.18 6.56
C ALA A 416 13.07 -18.94 6.21
N ILE A 417 12.64 -19.38 5.02
CA ILE A 417 11.25 -19.27 4.56
C ILE A 417 10.36 -20.32 5.23
N PHE A 418 10.77 -21.59 5.20
CA PHE A 418 9.94 -22.74 5.60
C PHE A 418 10.01 -23.10 7.08
N MET A 419 10.46 -22.17 7.94
CA MET A 419 10.45 -22.21 9.41
C MET A 419 10.23 -23.60 10.02
N LYS A 420 11.24 -24.49 9.97
CA LYS A 420 11.19 -25.72 10.77
C LYS A 420 11.34 -25.32 12.24
N LYS A 421 10.20 -25.20 12.94
CA LYS A 421 10.03 -24.94 14.38
C LYS A 421 10.70 -23.63 14.86
N ILE A 422 9.90 -22.57 15.02
CA ILE A 422 10.17 -21.48 15.97
C ILE A 422 10.00 -22.03 17.41
N LYS A 423 10.78 -23.05 17.81
CA LYS A 423 10.82 -23.55 19.20
C LYS A 423 12.03 -23.04 19.99
N LEU A 424 12.96 -22.33 19.34
CA LEU A 424 14.30 -22.11 19.87
C LEU A 424 14.62 -20.68 20.31
N ILE A 425 13.70 -19.72 20.16
CA ILE A 425 13.99 -18.30 20.45
C ILE A 425 12.97 -17.68 21.42
N ILE A 426 11.82 -18.32 21.60
CA ILE A 426 10.79 -17.84 22.52
C ILE A 426 10.56 -18.96 23.52
N ASN A 427 10.87 -18.71 24.80
CA ASN A 427 10.48 -19.62 25.88
C ASN A 427 8.97 -19.89 25.76
N ASN A 428 8.50 -21.13 25.92
CA ASN A 428 7.09 -21.51 25.73
C ASN A 428 6.09 -20.57 26.47
N LYS A 429 6.51 -19.95 27.58
CA LYS A 429 5.74 -18.92 28.31
C LYS A 429 5.64 -17.56 27.60
N GLU A 430 6.70 -17.12 26.92
CA GLU A 430 6.69 -15.87 26.13
C GLU A 430 5.95 -16.05 24.81
N GLU A 431 5.93 -17.25 24.23
CA GLU A 431 5.21 -17.52 22.97
C GLU A 431 3.70 -17.41 23.20
N SER A 432 3.20 -17.99 24.29
CA SER A 432 1.80 -17.85 24.72
C SER A 432 1.46 -16.39 25.05
N LYS A 433 2.32 -15.69 25.81
CA LYS A 433 2.11 -14.26 26.11
C LYS A 433 2.13 -13.37 24.87
N MET A 434 3.02 -13.65 23.92
CA MET A 434 3.15 -12.88 22.68
C MET A 434 2.03 -13.22 21.70
N LYS A 435 1.63 -14.49 21.56
CA LYS A 435 0.42 -14.89 20.82
C LYS A 435 -0.83 -14.26 21.43
N ASN A 436 -0.96 -14.24 22.76
CA ASN A 436 -2.07 -13.57 23.44
C ASN A 436 -1.99 -12.04 23.34
N LYS A 437 -0.81 -11.42 23.34
CA LYS A 437 -0.64 -9.98 23.08
C LYS A 437 -0.96 -9.65 21.63
N ILE A 438 -0.48 -10.42 20.66
CA ILE A 438 -0.78 -10.24 19.24
C ILE A 438 -2.26 -10.49 19.01
N LYS A 439 -2.87 -11.51 19.61
CA LYS A 439 -4.31 -11.76 19.55
C LYS A 439 -5.10 -10.64 20.23
N LYS A 440 -4.66 -10.11 21.38
CA LYS A 440 -5.29 -8.95 22.03
C LYS A 440 -5.10 -7.66 21.23
N ILE A 441 -3.96 -7.45 20.59
CA ILE A 441 -3.72 -6.30 19.72
C ILE A 441 -4.55 -6.46 18.45
N LEU A 442 -4.60 -7.65 17.84
CA LEU A 442 -5.49 -7.94 16.72
C LEU A 442 -6.94 -7.75 17.13
N CYS A 443 -7.41 -8.30 18.24
CA CYS A 443 -8.77 -8.15 18.73
C CYS A 443 -9.08 -6.70 19.09
N PHE A 444 -8.17 -5.98 19.74
CA PHE A 444 -8.30 -4.55 20.04
C PHE A 444 -8.33 -3.71 18.77
N PHE A 445 -7.50 -4.03 17.77
CA PHE A 445 -7.56 -3.39 16.46
C PHE A 445 -8.83 -3.79 15.73
N LEU A 446 -9.29 -5.04 15.77
CA LEU A 446 -10.52 -5.53 15.14
C LEU A 446 -11.78 -4.92 15.79
N GLU A 447 -11.79 -4.71 17.11
CA GLU A 447 -12.83 -4.00 17.87
C GLU A 447 -12.80 -2.50 17.59
N LYS A 448 -11.60 -1.87 17.59
CA LYS A 448 -11.44 -0.45 17.22
C LYS A 448 -11.67 -0.17 15.74
N MET A 449 -11.49 -1.18 14.89
CA MET A 449 -11.58 -1.03 13.44
C MET A 449 -13.01 -0.94 12.95
N LYS A 450 -14.06 -1.11 13.79
CA LYS A 450 -15.49 -1.00 13.44
C LYS A 450 -15.65 -1.06 11.92
N ILE A 451 -15.41 -2.24 11.34
CA ILE A 451 -15.11 -2.37 9.90
C ILE A 451 -16.33 -1.90 9.12
N GLU A 452 -16.33 -0.62 8.77
CA GLU A 452 -17.24 0.05 7.85
C GLU A 452 -16.88 -0.25 6.39
N THR A 453 -16.03 -1.25 6.08
CA THR A 453 -15.58 -1.48 4.70
C THR A 453 -15.66 -2.93 4.21
N ARG A 454 -16.47 -3.77 4.85
CA ARG A 454 -16.88 -5.07 4.26
C ARG A 454 -18.38 -5.26 4.03
N PHE A 455 -19.22 -4.36 4.54
CA PHE A 455 -20.67 -4.48 4.45
C PHE A 455 -21.31 -3.53 3.40
N HIS A 456 -20.50 -2.88 2.55
CA HIS A 456 -20.93 -1.77 1.68
C HIS A 456 -20.79 -1.99 0.16
N LYS A 457 -20.65 -3.25 -0.29
CA LYS A 457 -20.56 -3.55 -1.72
C LYS A 457 -21.31 -4.81 -2.06
N MET A 458 -22.56 -4.85 -1.63
CA MET A 458 -23.43 -5.94 -2.01
C MET A 458 -24.26 -5.56 -3.22
N GLY A 459 -24.75 -4.31 -3.28
CA GLY A 459 -25.53 -3.83 -4.41
C GLY A 459 -24.73 -3.84 -5.72
N LEU A 460 -25.36 -4.29 -6.80
CA LEU A 460 -24.78 -4.24 -8.13
C LEU A 460 -24.52 -2.77 -8.53
N ASN A 461 -23.45 -2.50 -9.29
CA ASN A 461 -23.16 -1.15 -9.79
C ASN A 461 -23.10 -0.04 -8.71
N ASP A 462 -22.71 -0.41 -7.48
CA ASP A 462 -22.58 0.49 -6.33
C ASP A 462 -23.92 1.10 -5.87
N LEU A 463 -25.04 0.41 -6.14
CA LEU A 463 -26.38 0.91 -5.82
C LEU A 463 -26.58 1.21 -4.35
N ASP A 464 -26.03 0.35 -3.47
CA ASP A 464 -26.07 0.52 -2.02
C ASP A 464 -25.41 1.85 -1.59
N ASN A 465 -24.31 2.26 -2.21
CA ASN A 465 -23.69 3.56 -1.93
C ASN A 465 -24.46 4.73 -2.53
N LYS A 466 -25.04 4.57 -3.73
CA LYS A 466 -25.88 5.61 -4.35
C LYS A 466 -27.16 5.87 -3.57
N LEU A 467 -27.75 4.84 -2.97
CA LEU A 467 -28.96 4.95 -2.15
C LEU A 467 -28.72 5.65 -0.80
N LYS A 468 -27.50 5.59 -0.25
CA LYS A 468 -27.18 6.22 1.05
C LYS A 468 -27.53 7.70 1.13
N LYS A 469 -27.41 8.44 0.03
CA LYS A 469 -27.72 9.88 0.01
C LYS A 469 -29.21 10.20 0.20
N TYR A 470 -30.09 9.23 -0.01
CA TYR A 470 -31.53 9.37 0.16
C TYR A 470 -32.06 8.66 1.40
N LEU A 471 -31.41 7.57 1.81
CA LEU A 471 -31.82 6.70 2.91
C LEU A 471 -30.94 6.89 4.16
N ASP A 472 -30.52 8.11 4.46
CA ASP A 472 -29.67 8.41 5.62
C ASP A 472 -30.46 8.54 6.93
N PHE A 473 -31.36 7.60 7.18
CA PHE A 473 -32.16 7.53 8.41
C PHE A 473 -31.50 6.59 9.42
N SER A 474 -31.66 6.90 10.71
CA SER A 474 -31.08 6.09 11.80
C SER A 474 -31.78 4.75 11.98
N GLU A 475 -33.06 4.66 11.65
CA GLU A 475 -33.91 3.46 11.62
C GLU A 475 -34.97 3.64 10.52
N GLY A 476 -35.58 2.54 10.06
CA GLY A 476 -36.61 2.59 9.02
C GLY A 476 -37.13 1.20 8.64
N THR A 477 -38.15 1.18 7.79
CA THR A 477 -38.77 -0.04 7.26
C THR A 477 -38.54 -0.16 5.76
N PHE A 478 -38.00 -1.29 5.30
CA PHE A 478 -37.84 -1.56 3.87
C PHE A 478 -38.62 -2.79 3.40
N ILE A 479 -38.88 -2.85 2.09
CA ILE A 479 -39.26 -4.08 1.40
C ILE A 479 -38.37 -4.30 0.18
N GLU A 480 -37.88 -5.53 0.00
CA GLU A 480 -37.08 -5.94 -1.15
C GLU A 480 -37.75 -7.14 -1.83
N VAL A 481 -38.10 -6.96 -3.10
CA VAL A 481 -38.71 -8.01 -3.94
C VAL A 481 -37.67 -8.38 -4.99
N GLY A 482 -37.40 -9.69 -5.12
CA GLY A 482 -36.24 -10.19 -5.88
C GLY A 482 -34.98 -10.35 -5.02
N GLY A 483 -35.15 -10.81 -3.76
CA GLY A 483 -34.06 -10.81 -2.77
C GLY A 483 -32.89 -11.77 -3.05
N ASN A 484 -33.03 -12.70 -4.00
CA ASN A 484 -32.03 -13.71 -4.35
C ASN A 484 -31.54 -14.49 -3.10
N ASP A 485 -30.24 -14.51 -2.79
CA ASP A 485 -29.71 -15.19 -1.60
C ASP A 485 -29.79 -14.32 -0.32
N GLY A 486 -30.40 -13.14 -0.42
CA GLY A 486 -30.55 -12.17 0.67
C GLY A 486 -29.27 -11.40 0.98
N LYS A 487 -28.24 -11.50 0.13
CA LYS A 487 -26.94 -10.87 0.36
C LYS A 487 -26.34 -10.31 -0.91
N THR A 488 -26.11 -11.16 -1.89
CA THR A 488 -25.40 -10.89 -3.13
C THR A 488 -26.31 -10.06 -4.03
N GLN A 489 -25.86 -8.87 -4.42
CA GLN A 489 -26.64 -7.90 -5.20
C GLN A 489 -27.82 -7.27 -4.47
N SER A 490 -27.97 -7.50 -3.16
CA SER A 490 -29.07 -6.89 -2.39
C SER A 490 -28.90 -5.39 -2.18
N ASN A 491 -29.98 -4.66 -2.43
CA ASN A 491 -30.09 -3.21 -2.26
C ASN A 491 -30.39 -2.82 -0.81
N THR A 492 -30.94 -3.73 -0.01
CA THR A 492 -31.32 -3.46 1.39
C THR A 492 -30.43 -4.14 2.43
N TYR A 493 -29.42 -4.90 2.00
CA TYR A 493 -28.58 -5.65 2.92
C TYR A 493 -27.91 -4.74 3.96
N PHE A 494 -27.40 -3.59 3.50
CA PHE A 494 -26.75 -2.59 4.35
C PHE A 494 -27.73 -1.89 5.32
N LEU A 495 -29.01 -1.72 4.95
CA LEU A 495 -30.02 -1.07 5.78
C LEU A 495 -30.28 -1.90 7.05
N GLU A 496 -30.49 -3.21 6.92
CA GLU A 496 -30.67 -4.09 8.10
C GLU A 496 -29.38 -4.20 8.93
N LYS A 497 -28.24 -4.52 8.29
CA LYS A 497 -27.02 -4.89 9.02
C LYS A 497 -26.29 -3.70 9.64
N ILE A 498 -26.46 -2.50 9.08
CA ILE A 498 -25.69 -1.31 9.48
C ILE A 498 -26.60 -0.25 10.08
N LYS A 499 -27.73 0.04 9.41
CA LYS A 499 -28.67 1.07 9.85
C LYS A 499 -29.72 0.52 10.82
N ASN A 500 -29.67 -0.76 11.19
CA ASN A 500 -30.65 -1.38 12.09
C ASN A 500 -32.10 -1.25 11.59
N TRP A 501 -32.34 -1.21 10.27
CA TRP A 501 -33.69 -1.24 9.73
C TRP A 501 -34.34 -2.60 9.92
N ASN A 502 -35.66 -2.64 9.85
CA ASN A 502 -36.44 -3.87 9.74
C ASN A 502 -37.03 -3.93 8.34
N GLY A 503 -37.31 -5.12 7.83
CA GLY A 503 -37.93 -5.19 6.52
C GLY A 503 -38.53 -6.54 6.17
N ILE A 504 -39.10 -6.56 4.98
CA ILE A 504 -39.65 -7.74 4.34
C ILE A 504 -38.81 -8.06 3.11
N LEU A 505 -38.43 -9.33 2.95
CA LEU A 505 -37.87 -9.83 1.69
C LEU A 505 -38.85 -10.83 1.07
N VAL A 506 -39.05 -10.70 -0.24
CA VAL A 506 -39.85 -11.63 -1.03
C VAL A 506 -38.97 -12.25 -2.11
N GLU A 507 -38.87 -13.58 -2.08
CA GLU A 507 -38.09 -14.36 -3.04
C GLU A 507 -38.91 -15.55 -3.55
N GLY A 508 -39.11 -15.62 -4.87
CA GLY A 508 -39.96 -16.64 -5.48
C GLY A 508 -39.33 -18.02 -5.56
N ILE A 509 -38.01 -18.12 -5.75
CA ILE A 509 -37.33 -19.42 -5.88
C ILE A 509 -37.12 -20.04 -4.49
N PRO A 510 -37.64 -21.26 -4.21
CA PRO A 510 -37.56 -21.88 -2.89
C PRO A 510 -36.14 -22.02 -2.33
N GLU A 511 -35.16 -22.35 -3.17
CA GLU A 511 -33.77 -22.51 -2.76
C GLU A 511 -33.09 -21.17 -2.38
N LEU A 512 -33.47 -20.09 -3.05
CA LEU A 512 -32.99 -18.74 -2.78
C LEU A 512 -33.67 -18.16 -1.55
N TYR A 513 -34.97 -18.41 -1.40
CA TYR A 513 -35.73 -18.14 -0.18
C TYR A 513 -35.07 -18.75 1.06
N GLU A 514 -34.68 -20.03 1.02
CA GLU A 514 -34.00 -20.69 2.15
C GLU A 514 -32.64 -20.06 2.47
N LYS A 515 -31.94 -19.51 1.48
CA LYS A 515 -30.70 -18.74 1.69
C LYS A 515 -31.01 -17.37 2.30
N CYS A 516 -32.00 -16.64 1.77
CA CYS A 516 -32.48 -15.38 2.32
C CYS A 516 -32.80 -15.53 3.82
N LYS A 517 -33.57 -16.55 4.19
CA LYS A 517 -33.98 -16.82 5.58
C LYS A 517 -32.79 -17.07 6.51
N LYS A 518 -31.74 -17.74 6.02
CA LYS A 518 -30.51 -17.98 6.79
C LYS A 518 -29.69 -16.69 6.97
N GLU A 519 -29.64 -15.83 5.96
CA GLU A 519 -28.85 -14.60 5.98
C GLU A 519 -29.54 -13.43 6.71
N ARG A 520 -30.85 -13.27 6.50
CA ARG A 520 -31.68 -12.12 6.94
C ARG A 520 -32.47 -12.42 8.20
N LYS A 521 -31.75 -12.71 9.30
CA LYS A 521 -32.36 -13.11 10.58
C LYS A 521 -33.25 -12.06 11.26
N LYS A 522 -33.13 -10.79 10.86
CA LYS A 522 -33.90 -9.68 11.45
C LYS A 522 -35.16 -9.34 10.64
N SER A 523 -35.12 -9.61 9.34
CA SER A 523 -36.23 -9.32 8.42
C SER A 523 -37.13 -10.55 8.26
N SER A 524 -38.40 -10.30 7.95
CA SER A 524 -39.34 -11.35 7.58
C SER A 524 -39.10 -11.74 6.12
N VAL A 525 -38.88 -13.03 5.85
CA VAL A 525 -38.61 -13.54 4.49
C VAL A 525 -39.78 -14.43 4.05
N TYR A 526 -40.29 -14.20 2.85
CA TYR A 526 -41.44 -14.93 2.29
C TYR A 526 -41.13 -15.56 0.93
N ASN A 527 -41.69 -16.76 0.69
CA ASN A 527 -41.59 -17.46 -0.58
C ASN A 527 -42.86 -17.27 -1.41
N TYR A 528 -42.95 -16.16 -2.14
CA TYR A 528 -44.07 -15.86 -3.02
C TYR A 528 -43.58 -15.16 -4.29
N ALA A 529 -44.38 -15.25 -5.34
CA ALA A 529 -44.33 -14.33 -6.46
C ALA A 529 -45.39 -13.24 -6.26
N LEU A 530 -44.98 -11.98 -6.31
CA LEU A 530 -45.92 -10.87 -6.22
C LEU A 530 -46.69 -10.70 -7.53
N VAL A 531 -48.00 -10.49 -7.43
CA VAL A 531 -48.90 -10.35 -8.58
C VAL A 531 -49.85 -9.17 -8.44
N GLY A 532 -50.44 -8.74 -9.55
CA GLY A 532 -51.47 -7.71 -9.60
C GLY A 532 -52.79 -8.17 -8.98
N LYS A 533 -53.67 -7.21 -8.68
CA LYS A 533 -54.97 -7.47 -8.03
C LYS A 533 -55.88 -8.42 -8.81
N ASP A 534 -55.79 -8.40 -10.14
CA ASP A 534 -56.66 -9.16 -11.04
C ASP A 534 -56.03 -10.52 -11.45
N PHE A 535 -55.04 -11.02 -10.71
CA PHE A 535 -54.39 -12.30 -11.00
C PHE A 535 -55.09 -13.45 -10.25
N ASP A 536 -55.74 -14.34 -11.01
CA ASP A 536 -56.63 -15.37 -10.46
C ASP A 536 -55.98 -16.73 -10.15
N ASN A 537 -54.71 -16.96 -10.51
CA ASN A 537 -54.07 -18.25 -10.27
C ASN A 537 -53.32 -18.28 -8.92
N ASP A 538 -53.36 -19.42 -8.23
CA ASP A 538 -52.68 -19.63 -6.94
C ASP A 538 -51.14 -19.77 -7.06
N TYR A 539 -50.62 -19.95 -8.28
CA TYR A 539 -49.19 -20.10 -8.53
C TYR A 539 -48.76 -19.53 -9.89
N ILE A 540 -47.47 -19.21 -10.00
CA ILE A 540 -46.78 -19.01 -11.28
C ILE A 540 -45.66 -20.04 -11.46
N GLU A 541 -45.38 -20.40 -12.72
CA GLU A 541 -44.22 -21.22 -13.04
C GLU A 541 -43.01 -20.32 -13.28
N MET A 542 -41.94 -20.51 -12.51
CA MET A 542 -40.67 -19.81 -12.66
C MET A 542 -39.58 -20.78 -13.11
N GLU A 543 -38.66 -20.31 -13.94
CA GLU A 543 -37.48 -21.06 -14.34
C GLU A 543 -36.23 -20.53 -13.61
N PHE A 544 -35.54 -21.42 -12.92
CA PHE A 544 -34.39 -21.10 -12.10
C PHE A 544 -33.13 -20.87 -12.93
N ALA A 545 -32.48 -19.72 -12.70
CA ALA A 545 -31.15 -19.40 -13.21
C ALA A 545 -30.36 -18.50 -12.21
N ASN A 546 -30.54 -18.76 -10.90
CA ASN A 546 -29.99 -17.95 -9.80
C ASN A 546 -30.38 -16.47 -9.94
N LEU A 547 -29.40 -15.55 -10.06
CA LEU A 547 -29.64 -14.10 -10.24
C LEU A 547 -30.51 -13.73 -11.45
N MET A 548 -30.72 -14.63 -12.41
CA MET A 548 -31.47 -14.35 -13.65
C MET A 548 -32.70 -15.27 -13.78
N SER A 549 -33.29 -15.67 -12.64
CA SER A 549 -34.48 -16.52 -12.62
C SER A 549 -35.71 -15.74 -13.08
N VAL A 550 -36.51 -16.31 -13.99
CA VAL A 550 -37.59 -15.57 -14.67
C VAL A 550 -38.90 -16.36 -14.69
N VAL A 551 -40.02 -15.65 -14.81
CA VAL A 551 -41.34 -16.28 -15.02
C VAL A 551 -41.35 -17.03 -16.36
N SER A 552 -41.92 -18.24 -16.40
CA SER A 552 -41.89 -19.10 -17.60
C SER A 552 -42.57 -18.49 -18.82
N LYS A 553 -43.55 -17.60 -18.59
CA LYS A 553 -44.21 -16.75 -19.61
C LYS A 553 -43.60 -15.33 -19.66
N THR A 554 -42.28 -15.19 -19.51
CA THR A 554 -41.58 -13.91 -19.52
C THR A 554 -41.69 -13.17 -20.86
N ARG A 555 -41.59 -11.84 -20.81
CA ARG A 555 -41.49 -10.95 -21.98
C ARG A 555 -40.06 -10.87 -22.55
N LEU A 556 -39.09 -11.47 -21.86
CA LEU A 556 -37.67 -11.48 -22.24
C LEU A 556 -37.33 -12.62 -23.19
N ASN A 557 -36.18 -12.53 -23.88
CA ASN A 557 -35.63 -13.62 -24.68
C ASN A 557 -35.15 -14.75 -23.75
N LYS A 558 -36.09 -15.61 -23.34
CA LYS A 558 -35.95 -16.64 -22.31
C LYS A 558 -34.68 -17.50 -22.46
N LYS A 559 -34.37 -17.95 -23.68
CA LYS A 559 -33.20 -18.82 -23.94
C LYS A 559 -31.87 -18.10 -23.74
N GLU A 560 -31.75 -16.85 -24.16
CA GLU A 560 -30.49 -16.09 -24.07
C GLU A 560 -30.24 -15.61 -22.63
N HIS A 561 -31.29 -15.18 -21.93
CA HIS A 561 -31.21 -14.69 -20.56
C HIS A 561 -30.80 -15.80 -19.58
N ILE A 562 -31.42 -16.98 -19.69
CA ILE A 562 -31.07 -18.16 -18.86
C ILE A 562 -29.65 -18.65 -19.17
N LYS A 563 -29.27 -18.71 -20.46
CA LYS A 563 -27.92 -19.14 -20.86
C LYS A 563 -26.83 -18.24 -20.24
N LYS A 564 -27.01 -16.91 -20.28
CA LYS A 564 -26.09 -15.96 -19.64
C LYS A 564 -26.05 -16.15 -18.12
N GLY A 565 -27.21 -16.36 -17.49
CA GLY A 565 -27.30 -16.63 -16.05
C GLY A 565 -26.51 -17.87 -15.62
N LEU A 566 -26.66 -18.97 -16.35
CA LEU A 566 -25.95 -20.22 -16.10
C LEU A 566 -24.44 -20.09 -16.36
N GLU A 567 -24.03 -19.46 -17.48
CA GLU A 567 -22.62 -19.26 -17.85
C GLU A 567 -21.87 -18.34 -16.87
N CYS A 568 -22.48 -17.21 -16.47
CA CYS A 568 -21.86 -16.26 -15.56
C CYS A 568 -21.64 -16.85 -14.15
N GLN A 569 -22.42 -17.87 -13.77
CA GLN A 569 -22.49 -18.37 -12.39
C GLN A 569 -22.06 -19.84 -12.27
N ASN A 570 -21.59 -20.43 -13.38
CA ASN A 570 -21.09 -21.80 -13.47
C ASN A 570 -22.08 -22.86 -12.96
N ILE A 571 -23.38 -22.66 -13.27
CA ILE A 571 -24.48 -23.57 -12.91
C ILE A 571 -24.73 -24.53 -14.07
N LYS A 572 -24.89 -25.82 -13.78
CA LYS A 572 -24.93 -26.86 -14.81
C LYS A 572 -26.27 -26.93 -15.56
N GLU A 573 -27.40 -26.76 -14.88
CA GLU A 573 -28.74 -26.93 -15.46
C GLU A 573 -29.76 -25.98 -14.80
N SER A 574 -30.76 -25.52 -15.55
CA SER A 574 -31.96 -24.82 -15.05
C SER A 574 -33.10 -25.82 -14.79
N TYR A 575 -34.06 -25.44 -13.94
CA TYR A 575 -35.28 -26.22 -13.72
C TYR A 575 -36.50 -25.29 -13.55
N THR A 576 -37.70 -25.81 -13.76
CA THR A 576 -38.95 -25.08 -13.55
C THR A 576 -39.58 -25.46 -12.22
N THR A 577 -40.11 -24.48 -11.50
CA THR A 577 -40.82 -24.67 -10.22
C THR A 577 -42.11 -23.86 -10.16
N LYS A 578 -43.09 -24.33 -9.40
CA LYS A 578 -44.34 -23.60 -9.13
C LYS A 578 -44.19 -22.80 -7.85
N VAL A 579 -44.37 -21.49 -7.95
CA VAL A 579 -44.23 -20.54 -6.85
C VAL A 579 -45.60 -19.98 -6.50
N PRO A 580 -46.03 -20.03 -5.22
CA PRO A 580 -47.32 -19.49 -4.82
C PRO A 580 -47.39 -17.97 -5.02
N THR A 581 -48.57 -17.44 -5.28
CA THR A 581 -48.78 -16.02 -5.58
C THR A 581 -49.42 -15.27 -4.42
N ILE A 582 -49.09 -13.99 -4.29
CA ILE A 582 -49.72 -13.07 -3.35
C ILE A 582 -49.68 -11.64 -3.89
N THR A 583 -50.67 -10.83 -3.56
CA THR A 583 -50.59 -9.39 -3.85
C THR A 583 -49.73 -8.69 -2.80
N LEU A 584 -49.03 -7.63 -3.19
CA LEU A 584 -48.23 -6.85 -2.24
C LEU A 584 -49.11 -6.28 -1.12
N GLN A 585 -50.33 -5.81 -1.41
CA GLN A 585 -51.25 -5.32 -0.39
C GLN A 585 -51.57 -6.38 0.67
N LYS A 586 -51.89 -7.61 0.26
CA LYS A 586 -52.22 -8.68 1.19
C LYS A 586 -51.04 -9.03 2.09
N LEU A 587 -49.83 -9.07 1.53
CA LEU A 587 -48.61 -9.31 2.31
C LEU A 587 -48.37 -8.20 3.35
N LEU A 588 -48.60 -6.94 2.98
CA LEU A 588 -48.46 -5.79 3.89
C LEU A 588 -49.53 -5.80 4.99
N ASP A 589 -50.77 -6.15 4.66
CA ASP A 589 -51.88 -6.27 5.61
C ASP A 589 -51.61 -7.37 6.65
N GLU A 590 -51.13 -8.54 6.21
CA GLU A 590 -50.75 -9.66 7.09
C GLU A 590 -49.61 -9.30 8.05
N ASN A 591 -48.68 -8.44 7.62
CA ASN A 591 -47.58 -7.94 8.44
C ASN A 591 -47.92 -6.65 9.20
N LYS A 592 -49.16 -6.14 9.09
CA LYS A 592 -49.63 -4.91 9.73
C LYS A 592 -48.75 -3.68 9.41
N ILE A 593 -48.21 -3.61 8.20
CA ILE A 593 -47.35 -2.49 7.76
C ILE A 593 -48.22 -1.39 7.15
N LYS A 594 -48.04 -0.15 7.62
CA LYS A 594 -48.75 1.05 7.11
C LYS A 594 -47.82 2.08 6.46
N GLU A 595 -46.54 2.01 6.76
CA GLU A 595 -45.52 2.92 6.21
C GLU A 595 -44.24 2.14 5.87
N ILE A 596 -43.65 2.48 4.73
CA ILE A 596 -42.42 1.90 4.20
C ILE A 596 -41.51 3.05 3.80
N ASP A 597 -40.30 3.07 4.33
CA ASP A 597 -39.30 4.08 4.00
C ASP A 597 -38.63 3.80 2.65
N PHE A 598 -38.42 2.52 2.32
CA PHE A 598 -37.77 2.13 1.06
C PHE A 598 -38.35 0.85 0.47
N PHE A 599 -38.77 0.91 -0.80
CA PHE A 599 -39.20 -0.24 -1.59
C PHE A 599 -38.23 -0.48 -2.75
N SER A 600 -37.50 -1.60 -2.73
CA SER A 600 -36.72 -2.10 -3.87
C SER A 600 -37.52 -3.16 -4.64
N LEU A 601 -37.79 -2.91 -5.92
CA LEU A 601 -38.56 -3.77 -6.80
C LEU A 601 -37.74 -4.19 -8.02
N ASP A 602 -37.35 -5.46 -8.03
CA ASP A 602 -36.70 -6.13 -9.15
C ASP A 602 -37.33 -7.51 -9.37
N VAL A 603 -38.10 -7.65 -10.44
CA VAL A 603 -38.84 -8.89 -10.78
C VAL A 603 -38.71 -9.23 -12.27
N GLU A 604 -37.61 -8.82 -12.89
CA GLU A 604 -37.22 -9.21 -14.25
C GLU A 604 -38.31 -8.92 -15.31
N GLY A 605 -38.95 -7.74 -15.25
CA GLY A 605 -39.85 -7.22 -16.28
C GLY A 605 -41.35 -7.26 -15.96
N PHE A 606 -41.72 -7.57 -14.72
CA PHE A 606 -43.11 -7.60 -14.23
C PHE A 606 -43.42 -6.52 -13.18
N GLU A 607 -42.57 -5.48 -13.08
CA GLU A 607 -42.62 -4.47 -12.03
C GLU A 607 -43.98 -3.76 -11.97
N LEU A 608 -44.54 -3.39 -13.13
CA LEU A 608 -45.86 -2.74 -13.21
C LEU A 608 -46.99 -3.64 -12.68
N GLU A 609 -46.95 -4.95 -12.92
CA GLU A 609 -47.99 -5.86 -12.43
C GLU A 609 -47.90 -6.03 -10.91
N VAL A 610 -46.69 -6.04 -10.35
CA VAL A 610 -46.49 -6.02 -8.90
C VAL A 610 -47.02 -4.73 -8.27
N LEU A 611 -46.78 -3.57 -8.92
CA LEU A 611 -47.28 -2.28 -8.45
C LEU A 611 -48.82 -2.21 -8.47
N LYS A 612 -49.49 -2.84 -9.45
CA LYS A 612 -50.96 -2.98 -9.46
C LYS A 612 -51.51 -3.84 -8.31
N GLY A 613 -50.64 -4.58 -7.62
CA GLY A 613 -50.98 -5.40 -6.45
C GLY A 613 -51.00 -4.63 -5.13
N VAL A 614 -50.68 -3.33 -5.12
CA VAL A 614 -50.68 -2.49 -3.90
C VAL A 614 -51.65 -1.32 -4.03
N ASN A 615 -52.30 -0.95 -2.91
CA ASN A 615 -53.16 0.21 -2.84
C ASN A 615 -52.41 1.38 -2.16
N PHE A 616 -51.96 2.34 -2.95
CA PHE A 616 -51.19 3.51 -2.48
C PHE A 616 -51.99 4.49 -1.60
N ASP A 617 -53.33 4.41 -1.57
CA ASP A 617 -54.16 5.16 -0.61
C ASP A 617 -54.07 4.57 0.80
N LYS A 618 -53.78 3.27 0.92
CA LYS A 618 -53.71 2.55 2.21
C LYS A 618 -52.31 2.48 2.80
N ILE A 619 -51.27 2.58 1.96
CA ILE A 619 -49.87 2.47 2.36
C ILE A 619 -49.09 3.72 1.97
N LYS A 620 -48.27 4.23 2.89
CA LYS A 620 -47.30 5.27 2.57
C LYS A 620 -45.95 4.64 2.24
N ILE A 621 -45.44 4.87 1.03
CA ILE A 621 -44.11 4.41 0.61
C ILE A 621 -43.29 5.66 0.26
N ASN A 622 -42.19 5.93 0.97
CA ASN A 622 -41.44 7.18 0.81
C ASN A 622 -40.54 7.18 -0.43
N TYR A 623 -39.80 6.08 -0.64
CA TYR A 623 -38.90 5.89 -1.78
C TYR A 623 -39.18 4.55 -2.47
N ILE A 624 -39.24 4.57 -3.80
CA ILE A 624 -39.40 3.35 -4.63
C ILE A 624 -38.25 3.30 -5.63
N LEU A 625 -37.45 2.25 -5.55
CA LEU A 625 -36.44 1.89 -6.53
C LEU A 625 -37.00 0.78 -7.43
N ILE A 626 -37.01 1.02 -8.73
CA ILE A 626 -37.57 0.09 -9.71
C ILE A 626 -36.50 -0.22 -10.77
N GLU A 627 -36.23 -1.52 -10.98
CA GLU A 627 -35.40 -1.98 -12.09
C GLU A 627 -36.24 -2.09 -13.37
N VAL A 628 -35.81 -1.41 -14.45
CA VAL A 628 -36.53 -1.35 -15.72
C VAL A 628 -35.62 -1.73 -16.88
N GLN A 629 -35.91 -2.87 -17.51
CA GLN A 629 -35.07 -3.40 -18.60
C GLN A 629 -35.24 -2.67 -19.94
N GLN A 630 -36.41 -2.11 -20.23
CA GLN A 630 -36.70 -1.44 -21.50
C GLN A 630 -37.41 -0.10 -21.30
N LYS A 631 -37.06 0.89 -22.12
CA LYS A 631 -37.60 2.26 -22.03
C LYS A 631 -39.12 2.32 -22.10
N LYS A 632 -39.77 1.48 -22.92
CA LYS A 632 -41.25 1.43 -23.04
C LYS A 632 -41.93 1.16 -21.70
N TYR A 633 -41.37 0.29 -20.87
CA TYR A 633 -41.97 -0.09 -19.58
C TYR A 633 -41.84 1.01 -18.53
N LYS A 634 -40.78 1.82 -18.61
CA LYS A 634 -40.63 3.02 -17.77
C LYS A 634 -41.82 3.96 -17.96
N ASP A 635 -42.19 4.23 -19.22
CA ASP A 635 -43.28 5.17 -19.53
C ASP A 635 -44.64 4.65 -19.04
N GLU A 636 -44.84 3.32 -18.97
CA GLU A 636 -46.05 2.71 -18.42
C GLU A 636 -46.08 2.77 -16.88
N ILE A 637 -44.93 2.53 -16.23
CA ILE A 637 -44.77 2.64 -14.77
C ILE A 637 -44.97 4.09 -14.31
N GLU A 638 -44.37 5.06 -14.98
CA GLU A 638 -44.54 6.48 -14.63
C GLU A 638 -45.97 6.96 -14.81
N ARG A 639 -46.67 6.49 -15.85
CA ARG A 639 -48.11 6.75 -16.02
C ARG A 639 -48.94 6.14 -14.89
N TYR A 640 -48.54 4.98 -14.36
CA TYR A 640 -49.25 4.32 -13.26
C TYR A 640 -48.99 4.97 -11.90
N LEU A 641 -47.74 5.34 -11.61
CA LEU A 641 -47.38 6.08 -10.39
C LEU A 641 -47.99 7.49 -10.35
N GLY A 642 -48.27 8.07 -11.53
CA GLY A 642 -49.00 9.32 -11.66
C GLY A 642 -48.28 10.51 -11.02
N GLU A 643 -49.06 11.47 -10.52
CA GLU A 643 -48.52 12.65 -9.82
C GLU A 643 -48.12 12.37 -8.37
N GLU A 644 -48.36 11.16 -7.84
CA GLU A 644 -48.02 10.82 -6.47
C GLU A 644 -46.52 10.59 -6.26
N TYR A 645 -45.79 10.16 -7.30
CA TYR A 645 -44.36 9.92 -7.23
C TYR A 645 -43.62 10.61 -8.36
N PHE A 646 -42.51 11.27 -8.03
CA PHE A 646 -41.63 11.87 -9.03
C PHE A 646 -40.28 11.15 -9.08
N LEU A 647 -39.70 11.08 -10.28
CA LEU A 647 -38.37 10.51 -10.48
C LEU A 647 -37.30 11.45 -9.90
N ILE A 648 -36.51 10.95 -8.94
CA ILE A 648 -35.40 11.70 -8.35
C ILE A 648 -34.15 11.55 -9.20
N GLU A 649 -33.77 10.30 -9.50
CA GLU A 649 -32.51 9.99 -10.16
C GLU A 649 -32.55 8.61 -10.81
N LYS A 650 -31.88 8.49 -11.95
CA LYS A 650 -31.53 7.20 -12.56
C LYS A 650 -30.18 6.75 -12.00
N LEU A 651 -30.18 5.76 -11.11
CA LEU A 651 -28.98 5.35 -10.36
C LEU A 651 -28.04 4.45 -11.18
N THR A 652 -28.56 3.66 -12.13
CA THR A 652 -27.78 2.84 -13.08
C THR A 652 -28.43 2.81 -14.45
N ASN A 653 -28.01 1.92 -15.35
CA ASN A 653 -28.66 1.73 -16.65
C ASN A 653 -30.14 1.30 -16.54
N HIS A 654 -30.50 0.55 -15.50
CA HIS A 654 -31.84 -0.01 -15.32
C HIS A 654 -32.55 0.47 -14.05
N ASP A 655 -31.83 1.02 -13.07
CA ASP A 655 -32.39 1.40 -11.77
C ASP A 655 -32.90 2.86 -11.74
N TYR A 656 -34.19 3.04 -11.45
CA TYR A 656 -34.86 4.34 -11.33
C TYR A 656 -35.41 4.56 -9.92
N LEU A 657 -35.02 5.65 -9.27
CA LEU A 657 -35.46 5.99 -7.91
C LEU A 657 -36.52 7.08 -7.93
N TYR A 658 -37.69 6.78 -7.36
CA TYR A 658 -38.84 7.65 -7.23
C TYR A 658 -39.05 8.05 -5.76
N LYS A 659 -39.60 9.26 -5.53
CA LYS A 659 -40.02 9.75 -4.21
C LYS A 659 -41.50 10.07 -4.22
N LYS A 660 -42.20 9.79 -3.12
CA LYS A 660 -43.56 10.28 -2.91
C LYS A 660 -43.58 11.82 -2.81
N ASN A 661 -44.56 12.46 -3.43
CA ASN A 661 -44.85 13.88 -3.22
C ASN A 661 -45.36 14.08 -1.78
N ASN A 662 -44.81 15.08 -1.10
CA ASN A 662 -45.13 15.40 0.29
C ASN A 662 -46.53 15.99 0.44
#